data_AF-A0A8H9GR19-F1
#
_entry.id   AF-A0A8H9GR19-F1
#
_cell.length_a   1.000
_cell.length_b   1.000
_cell.length_c   1.000
_cell.angle_alpha   90.00
_cell.angle_beta   90.00
_cell.angle_gamma   90.00
#
_symmetry.space_group_name_H-M   'P 1'
#
loop_
_entity.id
_entity.type
_entity.pdbx_description
1 polymer ?
#
loop_
_entity_poly.entity_id
_entity_poly.type
_entity_poly.pdbx_seq_one_letter_code
_entity_poly.pdbx_strand_id
1 'polypeptide(L)'
;MDFTELLHAFFDEQAATQLGQAAGLDAPAARRALDAALTLELEALAAQADTPAGGHIAEAIASLPLFESVPAALNEPDGASNLRQAGELLLPALLGDQAGTLAGQVAGRAGVPQDSAARLTHMTLPLLLSLLGQFGVNAGNVGARLGEVRGSLAQPGVAHVEPTGLTAGAPHVTAVTPGTAALGTAGLAALSGPALLEWLRAQFSGRAAERIGAAAGFSGGAAGRATQAALPVLLGALVQRAGSEAGARDLLDRSAATMDLVGADGTLKTELLSDPAETARVEGQGRTLIGTLFPDIGMVTGRLGSALGGSGASAGRLLALMGPLLLALLGARARAGQLDAAGVRGLLAGLEGHLPGLLPAGMTGLGALLGAGALGTGALGAGALGAATTPVTPAPAAARVPPGAATVTTSPLTTPPPPAAPASTPPERRRGFPWWLLALLLLLGLGGCWLVNQNRAATPAASSAQAASLVVTNPTSGADLPAEGFTMSGTGPANTELTISDQGQEVGKATVGADGNWSADLPAPTPGEHTYSVDGGGARSELKVNVTDASASTAADTDASGTQTGSADAGSSDVTGTDTNGAETGSTDTASTDTASTDTASAGTDSADTAGTGAAFAISEPAANATLPAGTFTLRGTGAAGQAVELFEDGTSLGTLTIGEDGAWSFDVPSPAAGAHTYTVRGPDGTDLGSVAATVSAPAADASAAACDRDYTLSITDGQTVNEPFRFGGVGQGEGYSVTVKRGARTIGTKDVPLDATCGWSYQSRPGAGRITYEVRPLGDAAAAPLSTVNLTVGR
;
A
#
# COMPACT_ATOMS: atom_id res chain seq x y z
N MET A 1 19.27 1.99 37.80
CA MET A 1 19.90 0.82 37.19
C MET A 1 21.05 1.30 36.34
N ASP A 2 22.15 0.56 36.37
CA ASP A 2 23.19 0.65 35.35
C ASP A 2 22.63 0.17 34.00
N PHE A 3 23.19 0.62 32.87
CA PHE A 3 22.86 0.03 31.56
C PHE A 3 23.19 -1.48 31.56
N THR A 4 24.26 -1.87 32.24
CA THR A 4 24.73 -3.26 32.36
C THR A 4 23.75 -4.15 33.13
N GLU A 5 23.11 -3.63 34.19
CA GLU A 5 22.04 -4.33 34.91
C GLU A 5 20.81 -4.52 34.00
N LEU A 6 20.46 -3.47 33.24
CA LEU A 6 19.29 -3.45 32.37
C LEU A 6 19.49 -4.36 31.13
N LEU A 7 20.70 -4.43 30.58
CA LEU A 7 21.11 -5.36 29.54
C LEU A 7 20.95 -6.82 30.01
N HIS A 8 21.47 -7.17 31.20
CA HIS A 8 21.34 -8.51 31.76
C HIS A 8 19.90 -8.88 32.17
N ALA A 9 19.05 -7.89 32.51
CA ALA A 9 17.64 -8.12 32.78
C ALA A 9 16.81 -8.32 31.49
N PHE A 10 17.18 -7.66 30.39
CA PHE A 10 16.51 -7.78 29.10
C PHE A 10 16.93 -9.05 28.34
N PHE A 11 18.21 -9.39 28.38
CA PHE A 11 18.81 -10.61 27.82
C PHE A 11 19.06 -11.66 28.93
N ASP A 12 18.01 -12.02 29.65
CA ASP A 12 18.04 -13.02 30.73
C ASP A 12 18.23 -14.48 30.22
N GLU A 13 18.19 -15.48 31.11
CA GLU A 13 18.33 -16.88 30.69
C GLU A 13 17.19 -17.39 29.80
N GLN A 14 15.96 -16.86 29.95
CA GLN A 14 14.83 -17.25 29.10
C GLN A 14 14.96 -16.63 27.71
N ALA A 15 15.27 -15.33 27.63
CA ALA A 15 15.59 -14.61 26.41
C ALA A 15 16.75 -15.27 25.65
N ALA A 16 17.85 -15.60 26.34
CA ALA A 16 19.01 -16.26 25.74
C ALA A 16 18.68 -17.67 25.22
N THR A 17 17.78 -18.40 25.88
CA THR A 17 17.34 -19.73 25.45
C THR A 17 16.43 -19.63 24.22
N GLN A 18 15.49 -18.68 24.18
CA GLN A 18 14.58 -18.47 23.05
C GLN A 18 15.32 -17.96 21.81
N LEU A 19 16.20 -16.97 21.95
CA LEU A 19 17.11 -16.52 20.87
C LEU A 19 18.00 -17.66 20.39
N GLY A 20 18.48 -18.51 21.29
CA GLY A 20 19.22 -19.73 20.97
C GLY A 20 18.45 -20.70 20.08
N GLN A 21 17.22 -21.03 20.48
CA GLN A 21 16.33 -21.89 19.72
C GLN A 21 16.03 -21.31 18.33
N ALA A 22 15.70 -20.02 18.24
CA ALA A 22 15.46 -19.32 16.97
C ALA A 22 16.71 -19.25 16.06
N ALA A 23 17.92 -19.23 16.64
CA ALA A 23 19.17 -19.24 15.89
C ALA A 23 19.63 -20.67 15.47
N GLY A 24 19.05 -21.72 16.07
CA GLY A 24 19.51 -23.10 15.92
C GLY A 24 20.74 -23.43 16.77
N LEU A 25 20.69 -23.10 18.07
CA LEU A 25 21.71 -23.35 19.08
C LEU A 25 21.12 -23.99 20.34
N ASP A 26 21.89 -24.86 21.00
CA ASP A 26 21.59 -25.31 22.36
C ASP A 26 21.80 -24.18 23.39
N ALA A 27 21.11 -24.22 24.53
CA ALA A 27 21.15 -23.13 25.53
C ALA A 27 22.58 -22.72 26.00
N PRO A 28 23.50 -23.65 26.35
CA PRO A 28 24.86 -23.25 26.73
C PRO A 28 25.76 -22.82 25.56
N ALA A 29 25.44 -23.15 24.31
CA ALA A 29 26.03 -22.49 23.13
C ALA A 29 25.44 -21.10 22.90
N ALA A 30 24.12 -20.97 22.93
CA ALA A 30 23.39 -19.73 22.73
C ALA A 30 23.83 -18.63 23.70
N ARG A 31 23.96 -18.95 25.00
CA ARG A 31 24.42 -17.98 26.01
C ARG A 31 25.82 -17.44 25.72
N ARG A 32 26.75 -18.31 25.28
CA ARG A 32 28.13 -17.92 24.92
C ARG A 32 28.19 -17.12 23.61
N ALA A 33 27.31 -17.43 22.66
CA ALA A 33 27.16 -16.68 21.42
C ALA A 33 26.53 -15.29 21.67
N LEU A 34 25.53 -15.19 22.55
CA LEU A 34 24.85 -13.95 22.90
C LEU A 34 25.78 -12.99 23.67
N ASP A 35 26.50 -13.48 24.67
CA ASP A 35 27.50 -12.70 25.43
C ASP A 35 28.60 -12.13 24.51
N ALA A 36 29.09 -12.95 23.57
CA ALA A 36 30.04 -12.52 22.55
C ALA A 36 29.44 -11.53 21.53
N ALA A 37 28.17 -11.72 21.13
CA ALA A 37 27.46 -10.86 20.19
C ALA A 37 27.18 -9.47 20.78
N LEU A 38 26.52 -9.39 21.95
CA LEU A 38 26.19 -8.12 22.61
C LEU A 38 27.45 -7.28 22.88
N THR A 39 28.54 -7.91 23.30
CA THR A 39 29.82 -7.23 23.52
C THR A 39 30.39 -6.64 22.22
N LEU A 40 30.38 -7.41 21.13
CA LEU A 40 30.89 -6.97 19.83
C LEU A 40 29.98 -5.93 19.15
N GLU A 41 28.67 -6.09 19.24
CA GLU A 41 27.68 -5.15 18.71
C GLU A 41 27.75 -3.80 19.42
N LEU A 42 27.86 -3.78 20.75
CA LEU A 42 28.07 -2.55 21.52
C LEU A 42 29.42 -1.89 21.22
N GLU A 43 30.50 -2.68 21.07
CA GLU A 43 31.83 -2.14 20.72
C GLU A 43 31.85 -1.51 19.32
N ALA A 44 31.18 -2.15 18.34
CA ALA A 44 31.07 -1.69 16.96
C ALA A 44 30.12 -0.48 16.82
N LEU A 45 28.95 -0.51 17.45
CA LEU A 45 28.03 0.65 17.52
C LEU A 45 28.70 1.85 18.17
N ALA A 46 29.45 1.66 19.27
CA ALA A 46 30.20 2.72 19.90
C ALA A 46 31.35 3.25 19.01
N ALA A 47 31.98 2.41 18.17
CA ALA A 47 33.00 2.85 17.22
C ALA A 47 32.38 3.68 16.09
N GLN A 48 31.20 3.28 15.61
CA GLN A 48 30.48 3.98 14.56
C GLN A 48 29.84 5.29 15.05
N ALA A 49 29.44 5.38 16.32
CA ALA A 49 28.88 6.60 16.92
C ALA A 49 29.86 7.78 17.01
N ASP A 50 31.17 7.49 16.98
CA ASP A 50 32.25 8.48 16.87
C ASP A 50 32.46 9.00 15.42
N THR A 51 31.72 8.45 14.43
CA THR A 51 31.82 8.80 13.00
C THR A 51 30.62 9.63 12.51
N PRO A 52 30.70 10.28 11.33
CA PRO A 52 29.55 10.94 10.71
C PRO A 52 28.36 10.01 10.43
N ALA A 53 28.60 8.69 10.27
CA ALA A 53 27.55 7.70 10.07
C ALA A 53 26.81 7.32 11.36
N GLY A 54 27.29 7.75 12.54
CA GLY A 54 26.61 7.55 13.83
C GLY A 54 25.19 8.12 13.91
N GLY A 55 24.83 9.06 13.01
CA GLY A 55 23.45 9.53 12.86
C GLY A 55 22.47 8.41 12.48
N HIS A 56 22.89 7.44 11.67
CA HIS A 56 22.04 6.32 11.27
C HIS A 56 21.71 5.38 12.44
N ILE A 57 22.56 5.30 13.47
CA ILE A 57 22.26 4.54 14.69
C ILE A 57 21.04 5.15 15.39
N ALA A 58 21.01 6.48 15.55
CA ALA A 58 19.88 7.17 16.16
C ALA A 58 18.61 7.11 15.30
N GLU A 59 18.75 7.14 13.96
CA GLU A 59 17.64 6.97 13.02
C GLU A 59 17.06 5.54 13.06
N ALA A 60 17.93 4.51 13.14
CA ALA A 60 17.52 3.12 13.32
C ALA A 60 16.78 2.91 14.65
N ILE A 61 17.33 3.42 15.76
CA ILE A 61 16.67 3.41 17.09
C ILE A 61 15.29 4.07 17.03
N ALA A 62 15.16 5.21 16.34
CA ALA A 62 13.88 5.92 16.18
C ALA A 62 12.92 5.26 15.16
N SER A 63 13.38 4.27 14.39
CA SER A 63 12.58 3.53 13.40
C SER A 63 12.06 2.19 13.90
N LEU A 64 12.68 1.63 14.94
CA LEU A 64 12.33 0.33 15.51
C LEU A 64 11.21 0.46 16.56
N PRO A 65 10.32 -0.55 16.68
CA PRO A 65 9.38 -0.62 17.79
C PRO A 65 10.12 -0.85 19.10
N LEU A 66 9.61 -0.26 20.19
CA LEU A 66 10.18 -0.40 21.53
C LEU A 66 9.67 -1.71 22.17
N PHE A 67 10.44 -2.79 22.06
CA PHE A 67 10.11 -4.09 22.63
C PHE A 67 10.26 -4.09 24.15
N GLU A 68 9.19 -4.36 24.91
CA GLU A 68 9.23 -4.39 26.39
C GLU A 68 10.15 -5.51 26.93
N SER A 69 10.27 -6.63 26.21
CA SER A 69 11.20 -7.72 26.52
C SER A 69 11.52 -8.54 25.28
N VAL A 70 12.62 -9.31 25.30
CA VAL A 70 12.97 -10.24 24.22
C VAL A 70 11.88 -11.31 24.00
N PRO A 71 11.28 -11.94 25.04
CA PRO A 71 10.14 -12.84 24.83
C PRO A 71 8.93 -12.15 24.20
N ALA A 72 8.62 -10.89 24.54
CA ALA A 72 7.53 -10.17 23.88
C ALA A 72 7.80 -10.00 22.36
N ALA A 73 9.05 -9.68 21.99
CA ALA A 73 9.46 -9.54 20.59
C ALA A 73 9.46 -10.86 19.79
N LEU A 74 9.71 -11.99 20.46
CA LEU A 74 9.79 -13.32 19.82
C LEU A 74 8.46 -14.07 19.75
N ASN A 75 7.52 -13.81 20.67
CA ASN A 75 6.21 -14.46 20.70
C ASN A 75 5.13 -13.74 19.84
N GLU A 76 5.44 -12.54 19.33
CA GLU A 76 4.62 -11.84 18.33
C GLU A 76 4.60 -12.65 17.00
N PRO A 77 3.50 -12.67 16.22
CA PRO A 77 3.45 -13.37 14.93
C PRO A 77 4.62 -12.99 14.01
N ASP A 78 5.32 -14.01 13.52
CA ASP A 78 6.55 -13.91 12.72
C ASP A 78 7.70 -13.09 13.36
N GLY A 79 7.64 -12.76 14.66
CA GLY A 79 8.58 -11.89 15.37
C GLY A 79 10.05 -12.29 15.19
N ALA A 80 10.37 -13.59 15.30
CA ALA A 80 11.73 -14.11 15.08
C ALA A 80 12.20 -14.07 13.61
N SER A 81 11.30 -13.88 12.64
CA SER A 81 11.63 -13.63 11.22
C SER A 81 11.71 -12.15 10.92
N ASN A 82 10.78 -11.35 11.45
CA ASN A 82 10.77 -9.89 11.36
C ASN A 82 12.03 -9.27 11.98
N LEU A 83 12.45 -9.74 13.16
CA LEU A 83 13.72 -9.35 13.81
C LEU A 83 14.92 -9.69 12.93
N ARG A 84 14.97 -10.91 12.38
CA ARG A 84 16.09 -11.36 11.53
C ARG A 84 16.21 -10.52 10.26
N GLN A 85 15.09 -10.26 9.58
CA GLN A 85 15.05 -9.42 8.38
C GLN A 85 15.41 -7.96 8.69
N ALA A 86 14.96 -7.43 9.84
CA ALA A 86 15.39 -6.10 10.30
C ALA A 86 16.89 -6.06 10.57
N GLY A 87 17.47 -7.08 11.19
CA GLY A 87 18.92 -7.20 11.38
C GLY A 87 19.71 -7.30 10.08
N GLU A 88 19.22 -8.04 9.09
CA GLU A 88 19.87 -8.19 7.78
C GLU A 88 19.94 -6.87 7.00
N LEU A 89 18.97 -5.97 7.20
CA LEU A 89 18.98 -4.62 6.65
C LEU A 89 19.81 -3.65 7.50
N LEU A 90 19.78 -3.78 8.83
CA LEU A 90 20.45 -2.86 9.77
C LEU A 90 21.94 -3.14 9.94
N LEU A 91 22.41 -4.39 9.91
CA LEU A 91 23.83 -4.72 10.07
C LEU A 91 24.71 -3.97 9.03
N PRO A 92 24.44 -4.07 7.70
CA PRO A 92 25.25 -3.38 6.70
C PRO A 92 25.08 -1.85 6.77
N ALA A 93 23.86 -1.37 7.00
CA ALA A 93 23.56 0.06 7.06
C ALA A 93 24.20 0.78 8.26
N LEU A 94 24.34 0.09 9.40
CA LEU A 94 24.93 0.65 10.61
C LEU A 94 26.42 0.35 10.73
N LEU A 95 26.88 -0.87 10.44
CA LEU A 95 28.25 -1.31 10.73
C LEU A 95 29.15 -1.38 9.48
N GLY A 96 28.59 -1.21 8.27
CA GLY A 96 29.36 -1.23 7.01
C GLY A 96 30.21 -2.50 6.86
N ASP A 97 31.48 -2.33 6.50
CA ASP A 97 32.44 -3.44 6.35
C ASP A 97 32.61 -4.30 7.61
N GLN A 98 32.33 -3.76 8.81
CA GLN A 98 32.44 -4.55 10.05
C GLN A 98 31.35 -5.64 10.13
N ALA A 99 30.16 -5.40 9.56
CA ALA A 99 29.04 -6.34 9.56
C ALA A 99 29.42 -7.73 9.05
N GLY A 100 30.12 -7.79 7.91
CA GLY A 100 30.57 -9.03 7.29
C GLY A 100 31.60 -9.82 8.10
N THR A 101 32.21 -9.20 9.13
CA THR A 101 33.15 -9.87 10.03
C THR A 101 32.53 -10.25 11.37
N LEU A 102 31.48 -9.55 11.81
CA LEU A 102 30.87 -9.66 13.14
C LEU A 102 30.46 -11.10 13.47
N ALA A 103 29.65 -11.73 12.62
CA ALA A 103 29.18 -13.10 12.79
C ALA A 103 30.33 -14.13 12.85
N GLY A 104 31.42 -13.90 12.10
CA GLY A 104 32.63 -14.74 12.16
C GLY A 104 33.39 -14.59 13.48
N GLN A 105 33.44 -13.38 14.04
CA GLN A 105 34.04 -13.12 15.35
C GLN A 105 33.20 -13.74 16.49
N VAL A 106 31.88 -13.65 16.42
CA VAL A 106 30.95 -14.31 17.37
C VAL A 106 31.09 -15.84 17.29
N ALA A 107 31.06 -16.41 16.07
CA ALA A 107 31.27 -17.83 15.84
C ALA A 107 32.61 -18.33 16.42
N GLY A 108 33.70 -17.58 16.20
CA GLY A 108 35.03 -17.90 16.70
C GLY A 108 35.17 -17.78 18.22
N ARG A 109 34.55 -16.79 18.87
CA ARG A 109 34.58 -16.61 20.34
C ARG A 109 33.71 -17.63 21.07
N ALA A 110 32.53 -17.95 20.52
CA ALA A 110 31.58 -18.87 21.14
C ALA A 110 31.77 -20.35 20.73
N GLY A 111 32.50 -20.62 19.65
CA GLY A 111 32.67 -21.98 19.12
C GLY A 111 31.36 -22.57 18.58
N VAL A 112 30.62 -21.78 17.79
CA VAL A 112 29.31 -22.13 17.21
C VAL A 112 29.33 -22.02 15.68
N PRO A 113 28.38 -22.65 14.95
CA PRO A 113 28.29 -22.52 13.49
C PRO A 113 28.11 -21.07 13.04
N GLN A 114 28.77 -20.67 11.96
CA GLN A 114 28.74 -19.30 11.47
C GLN A 114 27.34 -18.83 11.06
N ASP A 115 26.52 -19.71 10.47
CA ASP A 115 25.14 -19.38 10.08
C ASP A 115 24.23 -19.16 11.30
N SER A 116 24.45 -19.91 12.39
CA SER A 116 23.72 -19.72 13.65
C SER A 116 24.21 -18.47 14.38
N ALA A 117 25.49 -18.13 14.31
CA ALA A 117 26.01 -16.85 14.80
C ALA A 117 25.43 -15.66 14.02
N ALA A 118 25.35 -15.76 12.69
CA ALA A 118 24.75 -14.75 11.82
C ALA A 118 23.26 -14.55 12.18
N ARG A 119 22.46 -15.62 12.17
CA ARG A 119 21.05 -15.57 12.63
C ARG A 119 20.89 -14.92 13.99
N LEU A 120 21.76 -15.25 14.95
CA LEU A 120 21.74 -14.64 16.28
C LEU A 120 22.02 -13.13 16.21
N THR A 121 23.11 -12.69 15.56
CA THR A 121 23.44 -11.25 15.40
C THR A 121 22.35 -10.46 14.68
N HIS A 122 21.67 -11.09 13.71
CA HIS A 122 20.55 -10.46 13.00
C HIS A 122 19.34 -10.26 13.93
N MET A 123 19.12 -11.14 14.91
CA MET A 123 18.04 -10.97 15.90
C MET A 123 18.45 -10.08 17.08
N THR A 124 19.72 -10.05 17.49
CA THR A 124 20.19 -9.27 18.65
C THR A 124 20.34 -7.79 18.35
N LEU A 125 20.82 -7.39 17.16
CA LEU A 125 21.02 -5.97 16.84
C LEU A 125 19.73 -5.13 16.96
N PRO A 126 18.56 -5.51 16.40
CA PRO A 126 17.33 -4.73 16.55
C PRO A 126 16.83 -4.67 18.00
N LEU A 127 16.96 -5.77 18.75
CA LEU A 127 16.61 -5.83 20.18
C LEU A 127 17.50 -4.91 21.01
N LEU A 128 18.80 -4.90 20.73
CA LEU A 128 19.80 -4.03 21.35
C LEU A 128 19.51 -2.54 21.04
N LEU A 129 19.20 -2.20 19.79
CA LEU A 129 18.84 -0.84 19.39
C LEU A 129 17.54 -0.36 20.06
N SER A 130 16.51 -1.21 20.14
CA SER A 130 15.30 -0.95 20.94
C SER A 130 15.65 -0.65 22.41
N LEU A 131 16.54 -1.44 23.01
CA LEU A 131 16.97 -1.27 24.39
C LEU A 131 17.73 0.06 24.62
N LEU A 132 18.57 0.45 23.66
CA LEU A 132 19.24 1.76 23.65
C LEU A 132 18.21 2.90 23.57
N GLY A 133 17.16 2.75 22.74
CA GLY A 133 16.04 3.69 22.67
C GLY A 133 15.32 3.85 24.01
N GLN A 134 15.03 2.75 24.71
CA GLN A 134 14.47 2.76 26.07
C GLN A 134 15.40 3.41 27.11
N PHE A 135 16.72 3.26 26.95
CA PHE A 135 17.72 3.95 27.76
C PHE A 135 17.87 5.45 27.41
N GLY A 136 17.05 5.97 26.48
CA GLY A 136 17.01 7.37 26.08
C GLY A 136 18.13 7.78 25.12
N VAL A 137 18.75 6.81 24.42
CA VAL A 137 19.72 7.08 23.37
C VAL A 137 19.01 7.66 22.13
N ASN A 138 19.49 8.81 21.66
CA ASN A 138 18.91 9.55 20.54
C ASN A 138 19.98 10.40 19.82
N ALA A 139 19.60 11.03 18.71
CA ALA A 139 20.52 11.79 17.85
C ALA A 139 21.29 12.91 18.57
N GLY A 140 20.76 13.46 19.67
CA GLY A 140 21.41 14.49 20.47
C GLY A 140 22.41 13.98 21.52
N ASN A 141 22.45 12.66 21.79
CA ASN A 141 23.31 12.09 22.85
C ASN A 141 24.01 10.76 22.50
N VAL A 142 23.80 10.21 21.30
CA VAL A 142 24.22 8.85 20.92
C VAL A 142 25.69 8.54 21.19
N GLY A 143 26.64 9.36 20.72
CA GLY A 143 28.07 9.16 21.00
C GLY A 143 28.43 9.29 22.48
N ALA A 144 27.80 10.22 23.21
CA ALA A 144 28.05 10.41 24.64
C ALA A 144 27.56 9.21 25.48
N ARG A 145 26.38 8.67 25.16
CA ARG A 145 25.81 7.50 25.85
C ARG A 145 26.51 6.20 25.46
N LEU A 146 26.86 6.00 24.19
CA LEU A 146 27.65 4.83 23.78
C LEU A 146 29.09 4.90 24.33
N GLY A 147 29.68 6.07 24.49
CA GLY A 147 30.95 6.26 25.20
C GLY A 147 30.86 5.91 26.69
N GLU A 148 29.76 6.28 27.36
CA GLU A 148 29.45 5.91 28.76
C GLU A 148 29.28 4.39 28.92
N VAL A 149 28.52 3.74 28.03
CA VAL A 149 28.33 2.28 28.00
C VAL A 149 29.62 1.53 27.66
N ARG A 150 30.42 2.00 26.68
CA ARG A 150 31.76 1.47 26.41
C ARG A 150 32.65 1.60 27.66
N GLY A 151 32.51 2.69 28.41
CA GLY A 151 33.22 2.93 29.67
C GLY A 151 32.89 1.94 30.78
N SER A 152 31.61 1.60 30.99
CA SER A 152 31.22 0.60 31.99
C SER A 152 31.64 -0.83 31.60
N LEU A 153 31.50 -1.19 30.33
CA LEU A 153 31.95 -2.49 29.79
C LEU A 153 33.48 -2.66 29.87
N ALA A 154 34.24 -1.58 29.68
CA ALA A 154 35.71 -1.59 29.72
C ALA A 154 36.31 -1.64 31.14
N GLN A 155 35.51 -1.84 32.19
CA GLN A 155 35.93 -1.77 33.60
C GLN A 155 35.89 -3.13 34.35
N PRO A 156 36.52 -4.22 33.86
CA PRO A 156 36.68 -5.44 34.66
C PRO A 156 37.63 -5.19 35.84
N GLY A 157 37.38 -5.88 36.96
CA GLY A 157 38.05 -5.63 38.24
C GLY A 157 39.55 -5.97 38.26
N VAL A 158 40.37 -4.91 38.37
CA VAL A 158 41.74 -4.83 38.91
C VAL A 158 42.92 -5.60 38.26
N ALA A 159 43.94 -4.80 37.92
CA ALA A 159 45.39 -5.05 38.06
C ALA A 159 46.19 -5.80 36.97
N HIS A 160 46.62 -5.06 35.92
CA HIS A 160 48.02 -5.16 35.48
C HIS A 160 48.65 -3.86 34.93
N VAL A 161 49.64 -3.36 35.67
CA VAL A 161 50.89 -2.67 35.27
C VAL A 161 50.94 -1.89 33.94
N GLU A 162 51.02 -0.55 34.02
CA GLU A 162 51.66 0.30 32.99
C GLU A 162 53.19 0.07 32.92
N PRO A 163 53.78 0.21 31.72
CA PRO A 163 55.08 0.84 31.53
C PRO A 163 54.93 2.23 30.89
N THR A 164 55.37 3.26 31.61
CA THR A 164 55.18 4.68 31.30
C THR A 164 55.85 5.19 30.01
N GLY A 165 55.09 5.93 29.20
CA GLY A 165 55.49 7.24 28.65
C GLY A 165 56.12 7.33 27.24
N LEU A 166 55.68 8.32 26.45
CA LEU A 166 56.50 9.50 26.09
C LEU A 166 55.73 10.58 25.28
N THR A 167 55.71 11.80 25.82
CA THR A 167 55.68 13.14 25.16
C THR A 167 54.69 13.46 24.02
N ALA A 168 53.79 14.39 24.37
CA ALA A 168 52.94 15.27 23.56
C ALA A 168 53.53 15.94 22.30
N GLY A 169 52.64 16.29 21.36
CA GLY A 169 52.84 17.26 20.27
C GLY A 169 51.49 17.76 19.71
N ALA A 170 51.30 19.09 19.66
CA ALA A 170 50.06 19.78 19.25
C ALA A 170 50.08 20.16 17.74
N PRO A 171 49.00 20.70 17.11
CA PRO A 171 47.73 21.17 17.67
C PRO A 171 46.43 20.72 16.94
N HIS A 172 45.27 21.02 17.55
CA HIS A 172 43.97 20.89 16.88
C HIS A 172 43.75 22.00 15.85
N VAL A 173 43.20 21.65 14.69
CA VAL A 173 42.59 22.59 13.74
C VAL A 173 41.10 22.72 14.05
N THR A 174 40.60 23.94 14.19
CA THR A 174 39.18 24.21 14.41
C THR A 174 38.38 24.07 13.11
N ALA A 175 37.84 22.88 12.86
CA ALA A 175 36.84 22.67 11.82
C ALA A 175 35.48 23.18 12.31
N VAL A 176 34.98 24.27 11.70
CA VAL A 176 33.62 24.77 11.94
C VAL A 176 32.67 24.02 11.01
N THR A 177 31.90 23.07 11.56
CA THR A 177 30.75 22.45 10.89
C THR A 177 29.46 23.20 11.24
N PRO A 178 28.55 23.45 10.27
CA PRO A 178 27.26 24.06 10.53
C PRO A 178 26.30 23.03 11.17
N GLY A 179 26.04 23.15 12.47
CA GLY A 179 25.16 22.24 13.19
C GLY A 179 23.68 22.58 13.02
N THR A 180 22.87 21.63 12.54
CA THR A 180 21.41 21.65 12.64
C THR A 180 20.98 21.26 14.06
N ALA A 181 21.25 22.13 15.02
CA ALA A 181 20.77 21.97 16.38
C ALA A 181 19.23 22.04 16.41
N ALA A 182 18.59 21.16 17.19
CA ALA A 182 17.18 21.31 17.52
C ALA A 182 16.98 22.64 18.25
N LEU A 183 16.35 23.61 17.57
CA LEU A 183 16.19 24.96 18.09
C LEU A 183 15.20 24.95 19.25
N GLY A 184 15.72 25.02 20.48
CA GLY A 184 14.91 25.35 21.65
C GLY A 184 14.17 26.69 21.47
N THR A 185 13.24 27.01 22.36
CA THR A 185 12.31 28.16 22.20
C THR A 185 13.00 29.50 21.87
N ALA A 186 14.19 29.76 22.40
CA ALA A 186 15.01 30.93 22.06
C ALA A 186 15.62 30.91 20.64
N GLY A 187 15.94 29.73 20.10
CA GLY A 187 16.45 29.55 18.74
C GLY A 187 15.36 29.73 17.68
N LEU A 188 14.14 29.24 17.93
CA LEU A 188 12.99 29.47 17.05
C LEU A 188 12.72 30.97 16.84
N ALA A 189 12.93 31.80 17.88
CA ALA A 189 12.75 33.24 17.80
C ALA A 189 13.67 33.93 16.77
N ALA A 190 14.84 33.35 16.46
CA ALA A 190 15.87 33.93 15.60
C ALA A 190 15.73 33.57 14.10
N LEU A 191 14.78 32.70 13.71
CA LEU A 191 14.58 32.30 12.31
C LEU A 191 14.18 33.50 11.42
N SER A 192 15.01 33.80 10.42
CA SER A 192 14.75 34.74 9.33
C SER A 192 13.86 34.13 8.24
N GLY A 193 13.33 34.92 7.30
CA GLY A 193 12.41 34.46 6.25
C GLY A 193 12.86 33.17 5.52
N PRO A 194 14.09 33.09 4.98
CA PRO A 194 14.60 31.87 4.34
C PRO A 194 14.78 30.69 5.31
N ALA A 195 15.25 30.93 6.54
CA ALA A 195 15.45 29.86 7.53
C ALA A 195 14.10 29.31 8.07
N LEU A 196 13.10 30.18 8.20
CA LEU A 196 11.73 29.82 8.51
C LEU A 196 11.11 28.96 7.40
N LEU A 197 11.36 29.31 6.13
CA LEU A 197 10.86 28.54 4.99
C LEU A 197 11.40 27.11 4.98
N GLU A 198 12.70 26.95 5.25
CA GLU A 198 13.34 25.63 5.25
C GLU A 198 12.93 24.80 6.48
N TRP A 199 12.74 25.44 7.64
CA TRP A 199 12.14 24.79 8.81
C TRP A 199 10.68 24.34 8.55
N LEU A 200 9.86 25.17 7.90
CA LEU A 200 8.49 24.80 7.51
C LEU A 200 8.50 23.63 6.50
N ARG A 201 9.42 23.63 5.52
CA ARG A 201 9.60 22.50 4.60
C ARG A 201 9.91 21.20 5.33
N ALA A 202 10.81 21.24 6.32
CA ALA A 202 11.13 20.06 7.13
C ALA A 202 9.88 19.49 7.83
N GLN A 203 9.01 20.34 8.39
CA GLN A 203 7.74 19.91 9.01
C GLN A 203 6.74 19.29 8.02
N PHE A 204 6.78 19.69 6.74
CA PHE A 204 5.94 19.14 5.67
C PHE A 204 6.74 18.25 4.70
N SER A 205 7.66 17.43 5.22
CA SER A 205 8.48 16.48 4.47
C SER A 205 8.38 15.04 4.99
N GLY A 206 8.92 14.08 4.22
CA GLY A 206 8.95 12.65 4.59
C GLY A 206 7.59 12.10 5.02
N ARG A 207 7.60 11.26 6.07
CA ARG A 207 6.40 10.58 6.62
C ARG A 207 5.27 11.54 7.02
N ALA A 208 5.60 12.77 7.45
CA ALA A 208 4.59 13.78 7.76
C ALA A 208 3.84 14.23 6.49
N ALA A 209 4.57 14.45 5.38
CA ALA A 209 3.98 14.82 4.09
C ALA A 209 3.08 13.72 3.52
N GLU A 210 3.50 12.47 3.66
CA GLU A 210 2.77 11.29 3.20
C GLU A 210 1.47 11.08 3.97
N ARG A 211 1.51 11.15 5.31
CA ARG A 211 0.30 11.04 6.15
C ARG A 211 -0.71 12.16 5.90
N ILE A 212 -0.25 13.39 5.73
CA ILE A 212 -1.12 14.55 5.39
C ILE A 212 -1.77 14.35 4.01
N GLY A 213 -1.03 13.84 3.03
CA GLY A 213 -1.58 13.50 1.71
C GLY A 213 -2.54 12.32 1.75
N ALA A 214 -2.26 11.29 2.56
CA ALA A 214 -3.14 10.13 2.76
C ALA A 214 -4.48 10.52 3.40
N ALA A 215 -4.47 11.34 4.46
CA ALA A 215 -5.68 11.88 5.07
C ALA A 215 -6.50 12.76 4.10
N ALA A 216 -5.87 13.31 3.06
CA ALA A 216 -6.49 14.04 1.97
C ALA A 216 -6.96 13.18 0.78
N GLY A 217 -6.71 11.86 0.80
CA GLY A 217 -7.10 10.93 -0.27
C GLY A 217 -6.10 10.77 -1.41
N PHE A 218 -4.80 11.02 -1.18
CA PHE A 218 -3.72 10.69 -2.11
C PHE A 218 -2.96 9.44 -1.62
N SER A 219 -2.62 8.52 -2.52
CA SER A 219 -1.92 7.26 -2.19
C SER A 219 -0.44 7.27 -2.58
N GLY A 220 0.38 6.50 -1.84
CA GLY A 220 1.80 6.27 -2.11
C GLY A 220 2.61 7.56 -2.32
N GLY A 221 3.60 7.49 -3.23
CA GLY A 221 4.47 8.62 -3.57
C GLY A 221 3.77 9.82 -4.24
N ALA A 222 2.46 9.79 -4.47
CA ALA A 222 1.70 10.99 -4.81
C ALA A 222 1.39 11.85 -3.57
N ALA A 223 1.18 11.23 -2.41
CA ALA A 223 0.80 11.92 -1.16
C ALA A 223 1.84 12.96 -0.72
N GLY A 224 3.11 12.57 -0.59
CA GLY A 224 4.20 13.47 -0.21
C GLY A 224 4.39 14.62 -1.19
N ARG A 225 4.35 14.33 -2.51
CA ARG A 225 4.46 15.35 -3.57
C ARG A 225 3.29 16.33 -3.58
N ALA A 226 2.07 15.86 -3.34
CA ALA A 226 0.88 16.69 -3.22
C ALA A 226 1.01 17.69 -2.07
N THR A 227 1.37 17.22 -0.87
CA THR A 227 1.61 18.07 0.30
C THR A 227 2.72 19.10 0.04
N GLN A 228 3.82 18.71 -0.60
CA GLN A 228 4.91 19.63 -0.95
C GLN A 228 4.49 20.70 -1.98
N ALA A 229 3.65 20.37 -2.96
CA ALA A 229 3.14 21.31 -3.96
C ALA A 229 2.06 22.27 -3.43
N ALA A 230 1.28 21.85 -2.42
CA ALA A 230 0.27 22.69 -1.78
C ALA A 230 0.88 23.74 -0.82
N LEU A 231 2.05 23.47 -0.25
CA LEU A 231 2.74 24.36 0.70
C LEU A 231 3.00 25.79 0.15
N PRO A 232 3.58 26.01 -1.05
CA PRO A 232 3.74 27.35 -1.62
C PRO A 232 2.41 28.08 -1.87
N VAL A 233 1.35 27.36 -2.25
CA VAL A 233 0.02 27.94 -2.54
C VAL A 233 -0.63 28.50 -1.27
N LEU A 234 -0.55 27.75 -0.17
CA LEU A 234 -1.03 28.21 1.14
C LEU A 234 -0.17 29.35 1.71
N LEU A 235 1.16 29.27 1.57
CA LEU A 235 2.05 30.36 2.00
C LEU A 235 1.76 31.66 1.25
N GLY A 236 1.57 31.62 -0.07
CA GLY A 236 1.21 32.81 -0.86
C GLY A 236 -0.08 33.47 -0.38
N ALA A 237 -1.13 32.69 -0.10
CA ALA A 237 -2.40 33.21 0.41
C ALA A 237 -2.28 33.77 1.85
N LEU A 238 -1.46 33.15 2.70
CA LEU A 238 -1.18 33.65 4.05
C LEU A 238 -0.40 34.98 4.03
N VAL A 239 0.60 35.11 3.15
CA VAL A 239 1.32 36.37 2.91
C VAL A 239 0.35 37.46 2.43
N GLN A 240 -0.47 37.17 1.42
CA GLN A 240 -1.47 38.10 0.90
C GLN A 240 -2.48 38.57 1.97
N ARG A 241 -2.95 37.66 2.84
CA ARG A 241 -3.82 37.99 3.97
C ARG A 241 -3.12 38.89 4.99
N ALA A 242 -1.88 38.58 5.33
CA ALA A 242 -1.07 39.30 6.33
C ALA A 242 -0.56 40.68 5.87
N GLY A 243 -0.58 40.99 4.57
CA GLY A 243 -0.29 42.34 4.07
C GLY A 243 -1.16 43.43 4.72
N SER A 244 -2.40 43.07 5.10
CA SER A 244 -3.27 43.92 5.92
C SER A 244 -3.08 43.69 7.42
N GLU A 245 -3.07 44.76 8.21
CA GLU A 245 -2.90 44.67 9.66
C GLU A 245 -4.14 44.11 10.40
N ALA A 246 -5.29 44.08 9.73
CA ALA A 246 -6.48 43.35 10.19
C ALA A 246 -6.34 41.85 9.91
N GLY A 247 -5.88 41.47 8.71
CA GLY A 247 -5.62 40.08 8.34
C GLY A 247 -4.52 39.44 9.18
N ALA A 248 -3.44 40.16 9.49
CA ALA A 248 -2.39 39.66 10.39
C ALA A 248 -2.88 39.41 11.84
N ARG A 249 -3.90 40.14 12.32
CA ARG A 249 -4.56 39.87 13.61
C ARG A 249 -5.49 38.66 13.51
N ASP A 250 -6.35 38.61 12.50
CA ASP A 250 -7.26 37.49 12.20
C ASP A 250 -6.50 36.15 12.03
N LEU A 251 -5.29 36.17 11.46
CA LEU A 251 -4.40 35.01 11.41
C LEU A 251 -3.83 34.62 12.79
N LEU A 252 -3.42 35.59 13.60
CA LEU A 252 -2.92 35.34 14.97
C LEU A 252 -4.03 34.75 15.88
N ASP A 253 -5.23 35.33 15.84
CA ASP A 253 -6.38 34.88 16.63
C ASP A 253 -6.79 33.44 16.24
N ARG A 254 -6.83 33.14 14.94
CA ARG A 254 -7.08 31.78 14.45
C ARG A 254 -5.95 30.81 14.78
N SER A 255 -4.69 31.25 14.74
CA SER A 255 -3.55 30.41 15.13
C SER A 255 -3.65 29.96 16.59
N ALA A 256 -4.23 30.78 17.47
CA ALA A 256 -4.44 30.42 18.87
C ALA A 256 -5.40 29.23 19.05
N ALA A 257 -6.38 29.07 18.14
CA ALA A 257 -7.36 27.99 18.16
C ALA A 257 -6.84 26.65 17.58
N THR A 258 -5.73 26.68 16.83
CA THR A 258 -5.10 25.50 16.21
C THR A 258 -3.86 25.00 16.94
N MET A 259 -3.47 25.62 18.07
CA MET A 259 -2.26 25.30 18.85
C MET A 259 -2.17 23.84 19.33
N ASP A 260 -3.30 23.16 19.51
CA ASP A 260 -3.31 21.76 19.95
C ASP A 260 -2.75 20.79 18.88
N LEU A 261 -2.64 21.23 17.62
CA LEU A 261 -2.00 20.46 16.54
C LEU A 261 -0.45 20.49 16.62
N VAL A 262 0.12 21.23 17.57
CA VAL A 262 1.58 21.44 17.72
C VAL A 262 2.04 20.98 19.11
N GLY A 263 3.19 20.31 19.17
CA GLY A 263 3.83 19.86 20.41
C GLY A 263 4.48 21.00 21.22
N ALA A 264 4.84 20.74 22.47
CA ALA A 264 5.52 21.72 23.33
C ALA A 264 6.96 22.05 22.86
N ASP A 265 7.51 21.20 21.99
CA ASP A 265 8.75 21.33 21.22
C ASP A 265 8.59 22.15 19.93
N GLY A 266 7.35 22.41 19.48
CA GLY A 266 7.05 23.16 18.26
C GLY A 266 6.89 22.31 16.99
N THR A 267 6.82 20.97 17.08
CA THR A 267 6.61 20.08 15.93
C THR A 267 5.12 19.77 15.69
N LEU A 268 4.76 19.28 14.50
CA LEU A 268 3.39 18.84 14.20
C LEU A 268 3.04 17.51 14.90
N LYS A 269 1.90 17.47 15.61
CA LYS A 269 1.32 16.23 16.14
C LYS A 269 0.61 15.41 15.04
N THR A 270 1.35 14.93 14.04
CA THR A 270 0.76 14.20 12.89
C THR A 270 0.06 12.88 13.28
N GLU A 271 0.29 12.35 14.48
CA GLU A 271 -0.46 11.21 15.03
C GLU A 271 -1.95 11.52 15.25
N LEU A 272 -2.33 12.78 15.48
CA LEU A 272 -3.74 13.19 15.55
C LEU A 272 -4.47 13.07 14.20
N LEU A 273 -3.73 13.02 13.09
CA LEU A 273 -4.28 12.82 11.74
C LEU A 273 -4.53 11.35 11.41
N SER A 274 -4.23 10.43 12.35
CA SER A 274 -4.59 9.02 12.26
C SER A 274 -6.03 8.75 12.74
N ASP A 275 -6.67 9.71 13.42
CA ASP A 275 -8.05 9.60 13.94
C ASP A 275 -9.07 10.20 12.94
N PRO A 276 -10.10 9.44 12.50
CA PRO A 276 -11.18 9.95 11.65
C PRO A 276 -11.96 11.16 12.21
N ALA A 277 -12.10 11.27 13.53
CA ALA A 277 -12.82 12.37 14.18
C ALA A 277 -11.99 13.66 14.20
N GLU A 278 -10.70 13.58 14.56
CA GLU A 278 -9.82 14.75 14.56
C GLU A 278 -9.46 15.20 13.14
N THR A 279 -9.28 14.28 12.18
CA THR A 279 -9.14 14.68 10.76
C THR A 279 -10.38 15.40 10.22
N ALA A 280 -11.60 14.94 10.54
CA ALA A 280 -12.83 15.64 10.16
C ALA A 280 -12.95 17.02 10.84
N ARG A 281 -12.55 17.14 12.11
CA ARG A 281 -12.50 18.41 12.85
C ARG A 281 -11.51 19.40 12.23
N VAL A 282 -10.31 18.95 11.89
CA VAL A 282 -9.27 19.78 11.24
C VAL A 282 -9.69 20.17 9.82
N GLU A 283 -10.24 19.26 9.01
CA GLU A 283 -10.76 19.59 7.68
C GLU A 283 -11.88 20.63 7.78
N GLY A 284 -12.82 20.46 8.72
CA GLY A 284 -13.91 21.41 8.97
C GLY A 284 -13.40 22.82 9.28
N GLN A 285 -12.43 22.95 10.19
CA GLN A 285 -11.77 24.23 10.48
C GLN A 285 -11.08 24.80 9.22
N GLY A 286 -10.33 23.96 8.50
CA GLY A 286 -9.59 24.35 7.30
C GLY A 286 -10.46 24.85 6.15
N ARG A 287 -11.64 24.25 5.92
CA ARG A 287 -12.59 24.72 4.90
C ARG A 287 -13.06 26.15 5.19
N THR A 288 -13.29 26.50 6.46
CA THR A 288 -13.61 27.88 6.85
C THR A 288 -12.44 28.85 6.69
N LEU A 289 -11.19 28.38 6.90
CA LEU A 289 -9.98 29.17 6.65
C LEU A 289 -9.85 29.49 5.17
N ILE A 290 -9.91 28.48 4.30
CA ILE A 290 -9.69 28.61 2.85
C ILE A 290 -10.73 29.51 2.20
N GLY A 291 -12.01 29.39 2.58
CA GLY A 291 -13.06 30.30 2.11
C GLY A 291 -12.85 31.78 2.50
N THR A 292 -11.91 32.07 3.41
CA THR A 292 -11.49 33.46 3.76
C THR A 292 -10.10 33.84 3.22
N LEU A 293 -9.32 32.87 2.71
CA LEU A 293 -8.00 33.07 2.10
C LEU A 293 -8.06 33.14 0.56
N PHE A 294 -8.96 32.37 -0.07
CA PHE A 294 -9.09 32.26 -1.52
C PHE A 294 -10.53 32.60 -1.94
N PRO A 295 -10.78 33.74 -2.63
CA PRO A 295 -12.12 34.08 -3.12
C PRO A 295 -12.60 33.08 -4.19
N ASP A 296 -11.70 32.63 -5.08
CA ASP A 296 -11.99 31.70 -6.17
C ASP A 296 -11.49 30.28 -5.87
N ILE A 297 -11.88 29.71 -4.72
CA ILE A 297 -11.44 28.39 -4.24
C ILE A 297 -11.49 27.30 -5.33
N GLY A 298 -12.57 27.24 -6.13
CA GLY A 298 -12.75 26.23 -7.19
C GLY A 298 -11.73 26.33 -8.33
N MET A 299 -11.23 27.53 -8.63
CA MET A 299 -10.17 27.71 -9.64
C MET A 299 -8.83 27.18 -9.11
N VAL A 300 -8.55 27.40 -7.82
CA VAL A 300 -7.33 26.96 -7.16
C VAL A 300 -7.32 25.44 -7.00
N THR A 301 -8.41 24.85 -6.50
CA THR A 301 -8.50 23.39 -6.31
C THR A 301 -8.56 22.63 -7.64
N GLY A 302 -9.23 23.17 -8.66
CA GLY A 302 -9.25 22.59 -10.01
C GLY A 302 -7.86 22.59 -10.67
N ARG A 303 -7.12 23.70 -10.57
CA ARG A 303 -5.73 23.79 -11.08
C ARG A 303 -4.73 22.97 -10.28
N LEU A 304 -4.87 22.92 -8.95
CA LEU A 304 -4.01 22.10 -8.10
C LEU A 304 -4.27 20.61 -8.29
N GLY A 305 -5.53 20.18 -8.41
CA GLY A 305 -5.89 18.78 -8.69
C GLY A 305 -5.32 18.31 -10.04
N SER A 306 -5.58 19.07 -11.11
CA SER A 306 -5.06 18.76 -12.44
C SER A 306 -3.52 18.78 -12.52
N ALA A 307 -2.84 19.67 -11.80
CA ALA A 307 -1.37 19.68 -11.68
C ALA A 307 -0.80 18.51 -10.86
N LEU A 308 -1.63 17.83 -10.05
CA LEU A 308 -1.25 16.70 -9.19
C LEU A 308 -1.73 15.34 -9.71
N GLY A 309 -2.44 15.30 -10.85
CA GLY A 309 -3.08 14.08 -11.36
C GLY A 309 -4.22 13.56 -10.47
N GLY A 310 -4.81 14.42 -9.65
CA GLY A 310 -5.86 14.06 -8.69
C GLY A 310 -7.13 14.91 -8.85
N SER A 311 -8.18 14.55 -8.11
CA SER A 311 -9.44 15.30 -8.17
C SER A 311 -9.34 16.68 -7.53
N GLY A 312 -10.16 17.63 -7.99
CA GLY A 312 -10.31 18.93 -7.32
C GLY A 312 -10.86 18.83 -5.90
N ALA A 313 -11.57 17.74 -5.57
CA ALA A 313 -12.01 17.45 -4.21
C ALA A 313 -10.84 17.05 -3.30
N SER A 314 -9.96 16.16 -3.77
CA SER A 314 -8.73 15.74 -3.08
C SER A 314 -7.81 16.93 -2.84
N ALA A 315 -7.61 17.79 -3.85
CA ALA A 315 -6.85 19.03 -3.71
C ALA A 315 -7.48 20.02 -2.71
N GLY A 316 -8.81 20.14 -2.69
CA GLY A 316 -9.53 20.94 -1.69
C GLY A 316 -9.39 20.41 -0.26
N ARG A 317 -9.49 19.09 -0.08
CA ARG A 317 -9.31 18.40 1.21
C ARG A 317 -7.87 18.51 1.72
N LEU A 318 -6.88 18.40 0.83
CA LEU A 318 -5.46 18.60 1.16
C LEU A 318 -5.18 20.00 1.68
N LEU A 319 -5.63 21.03 0.95
CA LEU A 319 -5.51 22.41 1.40
C LEU A 319 -6.21 22.58 2.76
N ALA A 320 -7.38 21.96 2.96
CA ALA A 320 -8.15 22.07 4.20
C ALA A 320 -7.44 21.43 5.40
N LEU A 321 -6.77 20.29 5.23
CA LEU A 321 -5.96 19.71 6.30
C LEU A 321 -4.68 20.53 6.56
N MET A 322 -4.01 21.01 5.51
CA MET A 322 -2.75 21.75 5.62
C MET A 322 -2.88 23.18 6.17
N GLY A 323 -3.97 23.89 5.87
CA GLY A 323 -4.16 25.29 6.27
C GLY A 323 -4.06 25.51 7.79
N PRO A 324 -4.82 24.78 8.62
CA PRO A 324 -4.72 24.80 10.08
C PRO A 324 -3.35 24.40 10.61
N LEU A 325 -2.71 23.37 10.02
CA LEU A 325 -1.37 22.90 10.42
C LEU A 325 -0.30 23.97 10.21
N LEU A 326 -0.30 24.63 9.03
CA LEU A 326 0.59 25.75 8.73
C LEU A 326 0.36 26.93 9.68
N LEU A 327 -0.90 27.24 9.96
CA LEU A 327 -1.26 28.36 10.84
C LEU A 327 -0.86 28.08 12.30
N ALA A 328 -0.98 26.84 12.77
CA ALA A 328 -0.54 26.44 14.10
C ALA A 328 0.98 26.59 14.29
N LEU A 329 1.79 26.10 13.34
CA LEU A 329 3.25 26.27 13.35
C LEU A 329 3.66 27.75 13.33
N LEU A 330 3.02 28.54 12.45
CA LEU A 330 3.29 29.97 12.32
C LEU A 330 2.89 30.74 13.60
N GLY A 331 1.79 30.36 14.25
CA GLY A 331 1.36 30.91 15.54
C GLY A 331 2.30 30.54 16.69
N ALA A 332 2.76 29.28 16.75
CA ALA A 332 3.76 28.85 17.73
C ALA A 332 5.06 29.64 17.59
N ARG A 333 5.54 29.81 16.34
CA ARG A 333 6.68 30.67 15.98
C ARG A 333 6.47 32.15 16.35
N ALA A 334 5.25 32.67 16.18
CA ALA A 334 4.91 34.04 16.55
C ALA A 334 4.95 34.25 18.08
N ARG A 335 4.35 33.34 18.86
CA ARG A 335 4.42 33.38 20.34
C ARG A 335 5.85 33.23 20.86
N ALA A 336 6.63 32.30 20.31
CA ALA A 336 8.04 32.10 20.69
C ALA A 336 8.90 33.36 20.47
N GLY A 337 8.58 34.15 19.44
CA GLY A 337 9.22 35.45 19.17
C GLY A 337 8.53 36.67 19.79
N GLN A 338 7.45 36.49 20.58
CA GLN A 338 6.57 37.57 21.06
C GLN A 338 6.09 38.53 19.96
N LEU A 339 5.90 38.02 18.73
CA LEU A 339 5.55 38.82 17.56
C LEU A 339 4.08 39.24 17.60
N ASP A 340 3.84 40.54 17.46
CA ASP A 340 2.52 41.11 17.21
C ASP A 340 2.16 41.03 15.71
N ALA A 341 1.00 41.60 15.35
CA ALA A 341 0.54 41.63 13.96
C ALA A 341 1.49 42.38 13.01
N ALA A 342 2.27 43.34 13.50
CA ALA A 342 3.28 44.03 12.69
C ALA A 342 4.54 43.17 12.49
N GLY A 343 4.98 42.46 13.53
CA GLY A 343 6.08 41.49 13.48
C GLY A 343 5.77 40.31 12.55
N VAL A 344 4.57 39.74 12.64
CA VAL A 344 4.10 38.67 11.73
C VAL A 344 4.03 39.14 10.28
N ARG A 345 3.50 40.35 10.02
CA ARG A 345 3.49 40.96 8.68
C ARG A 345 4.91 41.16 8.12
N GLY A 346 5.85 41.65 8.93
CA GLY A 346 7.24 41.84 8.50
C GLY A 346 7.96 40.53 8.18
N LEU A 347 7.72 39.49 8.98
CA LEU A 347 8.24 38.14 8.78
C LEU A 347 7.67 37.47 7.51
N LEU A 348 6.37 37.63 7.23
CA LEU A 348 5.73 37.12 6.03
C LEU A 348 6.10 37.89 4.75
N ALA A 349 6.26 39.21 4.82
CA ALA A 349 6.78 40.00 3.69
C ALA A 349 8.22 39.59 3.30
N GLY A 350 9.03 39.14 4.26
CA GLY A 350 10.37 38.57 3.99
C GLY A 350 10.36 37.24 3.22
N LEU A 351 9.23 36.52 3.22
CA LEU A 351 9.03 35.28 2.44
C LEU A 351 8.63 35.57 0.98
N GLU A 352 7.92 36.67 0.72
CA GLU A 352 7.29 36.98 -0.58
C GLU A 352 8.28 36.88 -1.75
N GLY A 353 9.44 37.52 -1.64
CA GLY A 353 10.50 37.50 -2.67
C GLY A 353 11.18 36.14 -2.88
N HIS A 354 10.93 35.16 -2.02
CA HIS A 354 11.49 33.81 -2.12
C HIS A 354 10.50 32.78 -2.69
N LEU A 355 9.18 33.05 -2.64
CA LEU A 355 8.12 32.14 -3.13
C LEU A 355 8.26 31.68 -4.60
N PRO A 356 8.71 32.51 -5.57
CA PRO A 356 8.82 32.08 -6.97
C PRO A 356 9.82 30.94 -7.21
N GLY A 357 10.87 30.85 -6.38
CA GLY A 357 11.91 29.82 -6.48
C GLY A 357 11.53 28.46 -5.89
N LEU A 358 10.27 28.27 -5.47
CA LEU A 358 9.80 27.09 -4.74
C LEU A 358 8.87 26.19 -5.57
N LEU A 359 8.47 26.63 -6.76
CA LEU A 359 7.60 25.88 -7.65
C LEU A 359 8.38 24.70 -8.27
N PRO A 360 7.85 23.46 -8.21
CA PRO A 360 8.45 22.33 -8.91
C PRO A 360 8.58 22.59 -10.42
N ALA A 361 9.63 22.03 -11.03
CA ALA A 361 9.81 22.09 -12.47
C ALA A 361 8.57 21.53 -13.19
N GLY A 362 8.04 22.28 -14.15
CA GLY A 362 6.75 22.01 -14.82
C GLY A 362 5.55 22.76 -14.26
N MET A 363 5.58 23.27 -13.02
CA MET A 363 4.43 23.96 -12.39
C MET A 363 4.39 25.48 -12.60
N THR A 364 4.99 26.00 -13.68
CA THR A 364 5.07 27.45 -13.96
C THR A 364 3.70 28.13 -14.06
N GLY A 365 2.65 27.41 -14.46
CA GLY A 365 1.26 27.89 -14.48
C GLY A 365 0.69 28.27 -13.11
N LEU A 366 1.22 27.71 -12.00
CA LEU A 366 0.85 28.13 -10.64
C LEU A 366 1.52 29.46 -10.24
N GLY A 367 2.64 29.83 -10.89
CA GLY A 367 3.27 31.13 -10.69
C GLY A 367 2.36 32.31 -11.05
N ALA A 368 1.48 32.14 -12.04
CA ALA A 368 0.44 33.10 -12.40
C ALA A 368 -0.75 33.16 -11.40
N LEU A 369 -0.75 32.30 -10.38
CA LEU A 369 -1.72 32.28 -9.28
C LEU A 369 -1.13 32.88 -7.98
N LEU A 370 0.20 32.82 -7.81
CA LEU A 370 0.92 33.54 -6.75
C LEU A 370 1.27 34.99 -7.17
N GLY A 371 1.47 35.24 -8.46
CA GLY A 371 1.82 36.54 -9.03
C GLY A 371 0.61 37.44 -9.27
N ALA A 372 0.25 38.24 -8.26
CA ALA A 372 -0.56 39.47 -8.29
C ALA A 372 -1.44 39.75 -9.53
N GLY A 373 -2.77 39.73 -9.38
CA GLY A 373 -3.63 40.58 -10.25
C GLY A 373 -4.99 40.09 -10.73
N ALA A 374 -5.56 39.00 -10.21
CA ALA A 374 -7.02 38.80 -10.25
C ALA A 374 -7.58 39.29 -8.90
N LEU A 375 -8.45 40.31 -8.79
CA LEU A 375 -9.20 41.09 -9.80
C LEU A 375 -9.08 42.61 -9.51
N GLY A 376 -9.52 43.47 -10.44
CA GLY A 376 -10.17 44.73 -10.02
C GLY A 376 -9.48 46.08 -10.24
N THR A 377 -8.78 46.31 -11.36
CA THR A 377 -8.78 47.66 -11.97
C THR A 377 -9.14 47.60 -13.44
N GLY A 378 -10.09 48.45 -13.86
CA GLY A 378 -10.52 48.53 -15.25
C GLY A 378 -9.49 49.23 -16.11
N ALA A 379 -8.71 48.47 -16.88
CA ALA A 379 -7.75 49.01 -17.84
C ALA A 379 -8.49 49.71 -19.00
N LEU A 380 -8.69 51.03 -18.87
CA LEU A 380 -9.10 51.89 -19.97
C LEU A 380 -7.98 51.92 -21.03
N GLY A 381 -8.04 51.00 -21.99
CA GLY A 381 -7.13 50.89 -23.13
C GLY A 381 -7.24 52.07 -24.10
N ALA A 382 -6.72 53.22 -23.69
CA ALA A 382 -6.80 54.46 -24.44
C ALA A 382 -5.79 54.48 -25.61
N GLY A 383 -6.29 54.20 -26.81
CA GLY A 383 -5.77 54.77 -28.07
C GLY A 383 -4.45 54.23 -28.61
N ALA A 384 -4.53 53.17 -29.42
CA ALA A 384 -3.57 52.92 -30.49
C ALA A 384 -4.32 52.87 -31.85
N LEU A 385 -3.95 53.79 -32.75
CA LEU A 385 -4.48 53.90 -34.11
C LEU A 385 -3.99 52.70 -34.97
N GLY A 386 -4.68 52.23 -36.02
CA GLY A 386 -5.95 52.71 -36.58
C GLY A 386 -6.01 52.57 -38.11
N ALA A 387 -6.09 51.35 -38.64
CA ALA A 387 -6.37 51.02 -40.06
C ALA A 387 -6.80 49.53 -40.16
N ALA A 388 -7.74 49.09 -41.02
CA ALA A 388 -8.55 49.83 -42.00
C ALA A 388 -10.01 49.33 -42.04
N THR A 389 -10.87 50.16 -42.64
CA THR A 389 -12.32 50.03 -42.89
C THR A 389 -12.83 48.66 -43.36
N THR A 390 -14.00 48.27 -42.86
CA THR A 390 -14.90 47.26 -43.47
C THR A 390 -15.58 47.81 -44.73
N PRO A 391 -16.28 46.98 -45.54
CA PRO A 391 -17.74 46.93 -45.36
C PRO A 391 -18.45 45.59 -45.65
N VAL A 392 -19.42 45.26 -44.78
CA VAL A 392 -20.85 44.90 -45.04
C VAL A 392 -21.21 43.93 -46.20
N THR A 393 -21.96 42.85 -45.89
CA THR A 393 -23.31 42.46 -46.45
C THR A 393 -23.61 40.97 -46.12
N PRO A 394 -24.83 40.56 -45.71
CA PRO A 394 -25.15 39.18 -45.31
C PRO A 394 -25.64 38.26 -46.45
N ALA A 395 -25.96 37.00 -46.10
CA ALA A 395 -26.37 35.93 -47.00
C ALA A 395 -27.79 36.06 -47.61
N PRO A 396 -28.07 35.36 -48.73
CA PRO A 396 -29.43 35.06 -49.21
C PRO A 396 -29.87 33.59 -48.93
N ALA A 397 -31.18 33.35 -48.98
CA ALA A 397 -31.84 32.11 -48.58
C ALA A 397 -31.98 31.02 -49.68
N ALA A 398 -32.45 29.84 -49.27
CA ALA A 398 -32.68 28.65 -50.11
C ALA A 398 -33.95 28.72 -50.99
N ALA A 399 -34.07 27.79 -51.96
CA ALA A 399 -35.36 27.45 -52.60
C ALA A 399 -35.40 26.07 -53.32
N ARG A 400 -36.58 25.43 -53.30
CA ARG A 400 -37.15 24.44 -54.26
C ARG A 400 -36.81 22.93 -54.16
N VAL A 401 -37.63 22.23 -53.36
CA VAL A 401 -38.07 20.82 -53.49
C VAL A 401 -39.43 20.78 -54.23
N PRO A 402 -39.65 19.94 -55.26
CA PRO A 402 -40.62 18.82 -55.19
C PRO A 402 -40.25 17.61 -56.15
N PRO A 403 -41.14 16.68 -56.56
CA PRO A 403 -41.69 15.58 -55.75
C PRO A 403 -41.75 14.17 -56.44
N GLY A 404 -42.19 13.13 -55.71
CA GLY A 404 -42.74 11.86 -56.25
C GLY A 404 -42.51 10.65 -55.32
N ALA A 405 -43.44 10.23 -54.43
CA ALA A 405 -44.71 9.50 -54.65
C ALA A 405 -44.50 7.97 -54.90
N ALA A 406 -45.30 6.99 -54.41
CA ALA A 406 -46.63 6.96 -53.74
C ALA A 406 -46.86 5.59 -53.01
N THR A 407 -47.82 5.30 -52.12
CA THR A 407 -48.65 6.03 -51.11
C THR A 407 -49.47 5.03 -50.24
N VAL A 408 -49.40 5.11 -48.90
CA VAL A 408 -50.50 4.77 -47.92
C VAL A 408 -50.89 3.26 -47.80
N THR A 409 -51.23 2.64 -46.65
CA THR A 409 -52.49 2.56 -45.82
C THR A 409 -52.25 1.43 -44.77
N THR A 410 -52.83 1.23 -43.56
CA THR A 410 -53.88 1.85 -42.71
C THR A 410 -53.66 1.45 -41.22
N SER A 411 -54.50 1.90 -40.28
CA SER A 411 -54.70 1.38 -38.90
C SER A 411 -56.16 0.86 -38.74
N PRO A 412 -56.72 0.48 -37.54
CA PRO A 412 -56.19 -0.07 -36.27
C PRO A 412 -57.03 -1.30 -35.75
N LEU A 413 -56.97 -1.61 -34.42
CA LEU A 413 -57.99 -2.29 -33.55
C LEU A 413 -57.97 -3.82 -33.24
N THR A 414 -57.58 -4.15 -31.99
CA THR A 414 -58.43 -4.79 -30.92
C THR A 414 -58.75 -6.31 -30.88
N THR A 415 -58.29 -6.99 -29.79
CA THR A 415 -58.77 -8.23 -29.08
C THR A 415 -58.85 -9.59 -29.85
N PRO A 416 -59.24 -10.75 -29.24
CA PRO A 416 -59.12 -11.29 -27.84
C PRO A 416 -58.43 -12.70 -27.78
N PRO A 417 -58.32 -13.39 -26.61
CA PRO A 417 -57.70 -14.74 -26.49
C PRO A 417 -58.70 -15.93 -26.54
N PRO A 418 -58.20 -17.16 -26.76
CA PRO A 418 -58.76 -18.39 -26.14
C PRO A 418 -57.63 -19.43 -25.76
N PRO A 419 -57.91 -20.71 -25.42
CA PRO A 419 -58.41 -21.14 -24.11
C PRO A 419 -57.61 -22.33 -23.49
N ALA A 420 -58.14 -22.95 -22.42
CA ALA A 420 -57.52 -24.06 -21.68
C ALA A 420 -57.69 -25.46 -22.32
N ALA A 421 -56.93 -26.44 -21.80
CA ALA A 421 -56.94 -27.86 -22.19
C ALA A 421 -58.23 -28.62 -21.77
N PRO A 422 -58.51 -29.77 -22.40
CA PRO A 422 -58.81 -30.96 -21.57
C PRO A 422 -58.42 -32.35 -22.16
N ALA A 423 -58.58 -33.37 -21.30
CA ALA A 423 -59.09 -34.73 -21.57
C ALA A 423 -58.13 -35.94 -21.75
N SER A 424 -58.18 -36.84 -20.76
CA SER A 424 -58.22 -38.31 -20.94
C SER A 424 -58.85 -38.99 -19.71
N THR A 425 -59.55 -40.12 -19.87
CA THR A 425 -60.41 -40.75 -18.83
C THR A 425 -59.89 -42.11 -18.30
N PRO A 426 -60.36 -42.58 -17.11
CA PRO A 426 -60.06 -43.91 -16.53
C PRO A 426 -61.10 -44.97 -17.03
N PRO A 427 -61.29 -46.19 -16.44
CA PRO A 427 -60.57 -46.91 -15.37
C PRO A 427 -60.29 -48.42 -15.66
N GLU A 428 -59.63 -49.15 -14.73
CA GLU A 428 -60.23 -50.37 -14.12
C GLU A 428 -59.56 -50.76 -12.78
N ARG A 429 -60.19 -51.66 -12.00
CA ARG A 429 -59.64 -52.29 -10.78
C ARG A 429 -59.78 -53.81 -10.88
N ARG A 430 -58.73 -54.57 -10.54
CA ARG A 430 -58.89 -55.96 -10.04
C ARG A 430 -58.08 -56.23 -8.77
N ARG A 431 -58.60 -57.14 -7.95
CA ARG A 431 -58.16 -57.44 -6.58
C ARG A 431 -57.12 -58.57 -6.58
N GLY A 432 -56.12 -58.52 -5.70
CA GLY A 432 -55.14 -59.61 -5.58
C GLY A 432 -54.22 -59.52 -4.35
N PHE A 433 -54.71 -60.03 -3.20
CA PHE A 433 -53.96 -60.45 -2.00
C PHE A 433 -53.11 -59.41 -1.20
N PRO A 434 -53.15 -59.40 0.16
CA PRO A 434 -52.47 -58.39 0.98
C PRO A 434 -51.04 -58.78 1.39
N TRP A 435 -50.04 -58.47 0.56
CA TRP A 435 -48.61 -58.71 0.90
C TRP A 435 -48.07 -57.85 2.06
N TRP A 436 -48.71 -56.72 2.40
CA TRP A 436 -48.22 -55.76 3.39
C TRP A 436 -48.03 -56.32 4.81
N LEU A 437 -48.78 -57.36 5.19
CA LEU A 437 -48.62 -58.03 6.49
C LEU A 437 -47.31 -58.83 6.62
N LEU A 438 -46.76 -59.35 5.51
CA LEU A 438 -45.46 -60.02 5.51
C LEU A 438 -44.31 -59.02 5.64
N ALA A 439 -44.41 -57.86 4.99
CA ALA A 439 -43.43 -56.79 5.10
C ALA A 439 -43.33 -56.24 6.53
N LEU A 440 -44.46 -56.04 7.21
CA LEU A 440 -44.50 -55.54 8.59
C LEU A 440 -43.84 -56.50 9.59
N LEU A 441 -44.08 -57.81 9.44
CA LEU A 441 -43.49 -58.84 10.31
C LEU A 441 -41.98 -58.99 10.08
N LEU A 442 -41.53 -58.82 8.83
CA LEU A 442 -40.11 -58.87 8.46
C LEU A 442 -39.34 -57.61 8.95
N LEU A 443 -39.98 -56.44 8.95
CA LEU A 443 -39.43 -55.21 9.56
C LEU A 443 -39.23 -55.33 11.07
N LEU A 444 -40.22 -55.86 11.79
CA LEU A 444 -40.12 -56.09 13.24
C LEU A 444 -39.08 -57.19 13.60
N GLY A 445 -38.90 -58.19 12.75
CA GLY A 445 -37.86 -59.21 12.91
C GLY A 445 -36.43 -58.68 12.74
N LEU A 446 -36.20 -57.80 11.77
CA LEU A 446 -34.86 -57.25 11.48
C LEU A 446 -34.42 -56.15 12.47
N GLY A 447 -35.35 -55.35 13.00
CA GLY A 447 -35.04 -54.32 13.99
C GLY A 447 -34.43 -54.86 15.30
N GLY A 448 -34.76 -56.09 15.69
CA GLY A 448 -34.31 -56.68 16.96
C GLY A 448 -32.84 -57.10 17.03
N CYS A 449 -32.21 -57.45 15.90
CA CYS A 449 -30.86 -58.04 15.89
C CYS A 449 -29.71 -57.03 15.72
N TRP A 450 -29.99 -55.76 15.39
CA TRP A 450 -28.96 -54.76 15.09
C TRP A 450 -28.40 -54.04 16.35
N LEU A 451 -29.09 -54.13 17.48
CA LEU A 451 -28.82 -53.32 18.68
C LEU A 451 -27.78 -53.94 19.64
N VAL A 452 -27.21 -55.12 19.34
CA VAL A 452 -26.38 -55.89 20.30
C VAL A 452 -24.98 -56.25 19.78
N ASN A 453 -24.67 -56.07 18.48
CA ASN A 453 -23.40 -56.52 17.89
C ASN A 453 -22.59 -55.44 17.13
N GLN A 454 -22.82 -54.16 17.41
CA GLN A 454 -22.05 -53.05 16.84
C GLN A 454 -20.76 -52.76 17.62
N ASN A 455 -19.91 -53.78 17.77
CA ASN A 455 -18.57 -53.57 18.34
C ASN A 455 -17.54 -54.46 17.61
N ARG A 456 -16.69 -53.80 16.80
CA ARG A 456 -15.52 -54.35 16.04
C ARG A 456 -15.81 -55.17 14.77
N ALA A 457 -15.87 -54.46 13.65
CA ALA A 457 -15.18 -54.81 12.40
C ALA A 457 -14.79 -53.50 11.68
N ALA A 458 -13.77 -53.51 10.82
CA ALA A 458 -13.17 -52.29 10.25
C ALA A 458 -13.15 -52.29 8.72
N THR A 459 -12.70 -51.16 8.14
CA THR A 459 -12.43 -50.90 6.70
C THR A 459 -13.65 -50.59 5.82
N PRO A 460 -13.56 -49.61 4.90
CA PRO A 460 -13.04 -48.25 5.07
C PRO A 460 -14.17 -47.20 5.00
N ALA A 461 -13.95 -46.00 5.54
CA ALA A 461 -14.94 -44.93 5.47
C ALA A 461 -14.98 -44.27 4.07
N ALA A 462 -16.16 -44.19 3.47
CA ALA A 462 -16.42 -43.18 2.44
C ALA A 462 -16.50 -41.80 3.12
N SER A 463 -15.94 -40.76 2.49
CA SER A 463 -15.87 -39.43 3.10
C SER A 463 -17.27 -38.87 3.39
N SER A 464 -17.54 -38.56 4.66
CA SER A 464 -18.70 -37.75 5.04
C SER A 464 -18.55 -36.35 4.42
N ALA A 465 -19.57 -35.88 3.69
CA ALA A 465 -19.54 -34.55 3.10
C ALA A 465 -19.45 -33.48 4.19
N GLN A 466 -18.31 -32.80 4.25
CA GLN A 466 -18.10 -31.65 5.12
C GLN A 466 -18.88 -30.46 4.53
N ALA A 467 -19.51 -29.65 5.37
CA ALA A 467 -20.36 -28.55 4.91
C ALA A 467 -19.50 -27.46 4.24
N ALA A 468 -19.49 -27.46 2.90
CA ALA A 468 -18.77 -26.45 2.12
C ALA A 468 -19.44 -25.08 2.25
N SER A 469 -18.71 -24.12 2.81
CA SER A 469 -19.17 -22.73 2.93
C SER A 469 -19.30 -22.08 1.55
N LEU A 470 -20.48 -21.53 1.26
CA LEU A 470 -20.74 -20.73 0.07
C LEU A 470 -20.12 -19.34 0.22
N VAL A 471 -19.15 -19.01 -0.64
CA VAL A 471 -18.35 -17.78 -0.56
C VAL A 471 -18.31 -17.10 -1.93
N VAL A 472 -18.63 -15.80 -1.97
CA VAL A 472 -18.38 -14.95 -3.14
C VAL A 472 -16.91 -14.53 -3.14
N THR A 473 -16.23 -14.69 -4.28
CA THR A 473 -14.82 -14.27 -4.46
C THR A 473 -14.69 -13.05 -5.37
N ASN A 474 -15.61 -12.89 -6.32
CA ASN A 474 -15.73 -11.69 -7.16
C ASN A 474 -17.20 -11.25 -7.30
N PRO A 475 -17.53 -9.97 -7.12
CA PRO A 475 -16.67 -8.89 -6.63
C PRO A 475 -16.38 -9.02 -5.12
N THR A 476 -15.37 -8.30 -4.65
CA THR A 476 -15.01 -8.22 -3.22
C THR A 476 -15.95 -7.25 -2.47
N SER A 477 -16.13 -7.46 -1.17
CA SER A 477 -17.04 -6.63 -0.35
C SER A 477 -16.53 -5.19 -0.28
N GLY A 478 -17.40 -4.22 -0.57
CA GLY A 478 -17.06 -2.81 -0.67
C GLY A 478 -16.46 -2.37 -2.01
N ALA A 479 -16.43 -3.22 -3.03
CA ALA A 479 -15.97 -2.83 -4.36
C ALA A 479 -16.89 -1.79 -5.04
N ASP A 480 -16.26 -0.83 -5.73
CA ASP A 480 -16.92 0.03 -6.71
C ASP A 480 -17.11 -0.73 -8.03
N LEU A 481 -18.34 -0.79 -8.54
CA LEU A 481 -18.70 -1.41 -9.81
C LEU A 481 -19.18 -0.34 -10.82
N PRO A 482 -18.91 -0.51 -12.12
CA PRO A 482 -19.59 0.24 -13.17
C PRO A 482 -21.06 -0.19 -13.30
N ALA A 483 -21.93 0.71 -13.77
CA ALA A 483 -23.34 0.44 -14.09
C ALA A 483 -23.53 -0.37 -15.41
N GLU A 484 -22.80 -1.47 -15.56
CA GLU A 484 -22.86 -2.39 -16.70
C GLU A 484 -22.92 -3.86 -16.25
N GLY A 485 -23.19 -4.78 -17.17
CA GLY A 485 -23.32 -6.21 -16.83
C GLY A 485 -21.97 -6.81 -16.43
N PHE A 486 -21.92 -7.54 -15.31
CA PHE A 486 -20.68 -8.06 -14.73
C PHE A 486 -20.79 -9.53 -14.34
N THR A 487 -19.66 -10.24 -14.35
CA THR A 487 -19.58 -11.65 -13.96
C THR A 487 -19.27 -11.78 -12.46
N MET A 488 -20.21 -12.35 -11.71
CA MET A 488 -20.06 -12.70 -10.30
C MET A 488 -19.52 -14.14 -10.19
N SER A 489 -18.58 -14.40 -9.28
CA SER A 489 -18.00 -15.74 -9.09
C SER A 489 -17.69 -16.05 -7.63
N GLY A 490 -17.56 -17.35 -7.33
CA GLY A 490 -17.27 -17.81 -5.98
C GLY A 490 -17.06 -19.32 -5.88
N THR A 491 -16.92 -19.80 -4.65
CA THR A 491 -16.82 -21.23 -4.32
C THR A 491 -18.06 -21.71 -3.57
N GLY A 492 -18.43 -22.98 -3.72
CA GLY A 492 -19.57 -23.57 -3.02
C GLY A 492 -19.59 -25.10 -3.09
N PRO A 493 -20.67 -25.75 -2.62
CA PRO A 493 -20.78 -27.21 -2.67
C PRO A 493 -21.00 -27.66 -4.13
N ALA A 494 -20.11 -28.50 -4.66
CA ALA A 494 -20.13 -28.96 -6.05
C ALA A 494 -21.48 -29.55 -6.49
N ASN A 495 -21.93 -29.21 -7.71
CA ASN A 495 -23.22 -29.59 -8.30
C ASN A 495 -24.48 -28.97 -7.63
N THR A 496 -24.32 -27.87 -6.89
CA THR A 496 -25.43 -27.13 -6.26
C THR A 496 -25.96 -26.03 -7.19
N GLU A 497 -27.28 -25.89 -7.33
CA GLU A 497 -27.93 -24.71 -7.94
C GLU A 497 -27.90 -23.54 -6.94
N LEU A 498 -27.47 -22.37 -7.41
CA LEU A 498 -27.40 -21.13 -6.62
C LEU A 498 -28.37 -20.09 -7.19
N THR A 499 -29.11 -19.41 -6.33
CA THR A 499 -29.92 -18.25 -6.68
C THR A 499 -29.20 -16.98 -6.23
N ILE A 500 -29.03 -16.02 -7.15
CA ILE A 500 -28.39 -14.72 -6.88
C ILE A 500 -29.48 -13.65 -6.87
N SER A 501 -29.56 -12.89 -5.79
CA SER A 501 -30.56 -11.84 -5.59
C SER A 501 -29.92 -10.51 -5.25
N ASP A 502 -30.39 -9.42 -5.86
CA ASP A 502 -30.01 -8.04 -5.54
C ASP A 502 -31.14 -7.38 -4.74
N GLN A 503 -30.85 -6.93 -3.52
CA GLN A 503 -31.84 -6.36 -2.59
C GLN A 503 -33.11 -7.23 -2.40
N GLY A 504 -32.99 -8.55 -2.60
CA GLY A 504 -34.07 -9.53 -2.52
C GLY A 504 -34.86 -9.81 -3.81
N GLN A 505 -34.45 -9.26 -4.96
CA GLN A 505 -34.97 -9.63 -6.29
C GLN A 505 -34.02 -10.61 -6.99
N GLU A 506 -34.51 -11.73 -7.53
CA GLU A 506 -33.67 -12.68 -8.28
C GLU A 506 -33.13 -12.02 -9.56
N VAL A 507 -31.80 -11.89 -9.66
CA VAL A 507 -31.09 -11.26 -10.80
C VAL A 507 -30.30 -12.27 -11.63
N GLY A 508 -30.04 -13.47 -11.11
CA GLY A 508 -29.32 -14.50 -11.82
C GLY A 508 -29.31 -15.85 -11.10
N LYS A 509 -28.82 -16.87 -11.80
CA LYS A 509 -28.63 -18.22 -11.27
C LYS A 509 -27.31 -18.80 -11.73
N ALA A 510 -26.71 -19.62 -10.88
CA ALA A 510 -25.49 -20.38 -11.19
C ALA A 510 -25.69 -21.88 -10.88
N THR A 511 -24.78 -22.71 -11.37
CA THR A 511 -24.58 -24.07 -10.83
C THR A 511 -23.11 -24.22 -10.50
N VAL A 512 -22.80 -24.69 -9.30
CA VAL A 512 -21.43 -24.97 -8.88
C VAL A 512 -20.88 -26.15 -9.67
N GLY A 513 -19.71 -25.99 -10.29
CA GLY A 513 -19.02 -27.04 -11.03
C GLY A 513 -18.58 -28.21 -10.14
N ALA A 514 -18.08 -29.27 -10.79
CA ALA A 514 -17.53 -30.44 -10.09
C ALA A 514 -16.19 -30.13 -9.38
N ASP A 515 -15.58 -28.99 -9.70
CA ASP A 515 -14.42 -28.35 -9.09
C ASP A 515 -14.75 -27.53 -7.83
N GLY A 516 -16.04 -27.30 -7.53
CA GLY A 516 -16.49 -26.48 -6.41
C GLY A 516 -16.53 -24.97 -6.70
N ASN A 517 -16.28 -24.55 -7.94
CA ASN A 517 -16.28 -23.14 -8.35
C ASN A 517 -17.58 -22.78 -9.10
N TRP A 518 -18.00 -21.52 -9.07
CA TRP A 518 -19.18 -21.04 -9.81
C TRP A 518 -18.98 -19.65 -10.40
N SER A 519 -19.72 -19.37 -11.47
CA SER A 519 -19.71 -18.10 -12.19
C SER A 519 -21.12 -17.81 -12.73
N ALA A 520 -21.52 -16.54 -12.75
CA ALA A 520 -22.79 -16.08 -13.30
C ALA A 520 -22.66 -14.66 -13.87
N ASP A 521 -23.14 -14.45 -15.08
CA ASP A 521 -23.23 -13.13 -15.70
C ASP A 521 -24.52 -12.44 -15.24
N LEU A 522 -24.39 -11.28 -14.61
CA LEU A 522 -25.49 -10.49 -14.07
C LEU A 522 -25.83 -9.30 -14.98
N PRO A 523 -27.13 -8.91 -15.08
CA PRO A 523 -27.52 -7.73 -15.82
C PRO A 523 -26.97 -6.44 -15.16
N ALA A 524 -26.85 -5.38 -15.95
CA ALA A 524 -26.36 -4.08 -15.48
C ALA A 524 -27.19 -3.54 -14.31
N PRO A 525 -26.58 -3.30 -13.12
CA PRO A 525 -27.28 -2.76 -11.98
C PRO A 525 -27.51 -1.24 -12.11
N THR A 526 -28.44 -0.73 -11.30
CA THR A 526 -28.67 0.71 -11.17
C THR A 526 -27.53 1.40 -10.42
N PRO A 527 -27.20 2.67 -10.70
CA PRO A 527 -26.26 3.44 -9.88
C PRO A 527 -26.79 3.61 -8.45
N GLY A 528 -25.95 3.33 -7.44
CA GLY A 528 -26.32 3.37 -6.02
C GLY A 528 -25.64 2.30 -5.17
N GLU A 529 -26.03 2.21 -3.90
CA GLU A 529 -25.60 1.13 -3.00
C GLU A 529 -26.44 -0.13 -3.25
N HIS A 530 -25.77 -1.28 -3.44
CA HIS A 530 -26.42 -2.56 -3.72
C HIS A 530 -25.94 -3.67 -2.78
N THR A 531 -26.86 -4.57 -2.42
CA THR A 531 -26.60 -5.72 -1.53
C THR A 531 -27.02 -6.99 -2.23
N TYR A 532 -26.04 -7.77 -2.68
CA TYR A 532 -26.22 -9.05 -3.34
C TYR A 532 -26.22 -10.19 -2.31
N SER A 533 -27.19 -11.09 -2.41
CA SER A 533 -27.24 -12.34 -1.67
C SER A 533 -27.17 -13.53 -2.62
N VAL A 534 -26.36 -14.52 -2.27
CA VAL A 534 -26.26 -15.80 -2.97
C VAL A 534 -26.72 -16.90 -2.04
N ASP A 535 -27.80 -17.58 -2.40
CA ASP A 535 -28.45 -18.63 -1.61
C ASP A 535 -28.32 -19.98 -2.34
N GLY A 536 -27.85 -21.02 -1.65
CA GLY A 536 -27.77 -22.37 -2.22
C GLY A 536 -27.16 -23.42 -1.30
N GLY A 537 -27.56 -24.68 -1.48
CA GLY A 537 -27.00 -25.82 -0.74
C GLY A 537 -27.25 -25.84 0.78
N GLY A 538 -28.08 -24.94 1.30
CA GLY A 538 -28.28 -24.71 2.74
C GLY A 538 -27.37 -23.63 3.35
N ALA A 539 -26.56 -22.96 2.52
CA ALA A 539 -25.75 -21.80 2.90
C ALA A 539 -26.24 -20.52 2.20
N ARG A 540 -25.88 -19.37 2.76
CA ARG A 540 -26.16 -18.03 2.24
C ARG A 540 -24.90 -17.18 2.38
N SER A 541 -24.59 -16.40 1.36
CA SER A 541 -23.50 -15.42 1.32
C SER A 541 -24.10 -14.06 0.99
N GLU A 542 -23.61 -12.97 1.59
CA GLU A 542 -24.14 -11.62 1.38
C GLU A 542 -22.99 -10.62 1.20
N LEU A 543 -23.15 -9.71 0.22
CA LEU A 543 -22.11 -8.84 -0.28
C LEU A 543 -22.68 -7.43 -0.55
N LYS A 544 -22.03 -6.40 0.01
CA LYS A 544 -22.36 -5.00 -0.27
C LYS A 544 -21.37 -4.41 -1.27
N VAL A 545 -21.86 -3.71 -2.29
CA VAL A 545 -21.07 -3.04 -3.34
C VAL A 545 -21.66 -1.67 -3.66
N ASN A 546 -20.88 -0.81 -4.30
CA ASN A 546 -21.29 0.53 -4.71
C ASN A 546 -21.25 0.66 -6.23
N VAL A 547 -22.36 0.99 -6.88
CA VAL A 547 -22.45 1.09 -8.33
C VAL A 547 -22.33 2.55 -8.75
N THR A 548 -21.29 2.86 -9.53
CA THR A 548 -20.98 4.20 -10.02
C THR A 548 -21.40 4.37 -11.49
N ASP A 549 -22.00 5.53 -11.81
CA ASP A 549 -22.43 5.84 -13.18
C ASP A 549 -21.30 6.48 -13.98
N ALA A 550 -20.87 5.81 -15.06
CA ALA A 550 -19.86 6.31 -15.97
C ALA A 550 -20.38 7.36 -16.97
N SER A 551 -21.69 7.60 -17.04
CA SER A 551 -22.37 8.31 -18.15
C SER A 551 -22.91 9.72 -17.79
N ALA A 552 -22.20 10.47 -16.93
CA ALA A 552 -22.62 11.81 -16.51
C ALA A 552 -21.55 12.91 -16.66
N SER A 553 -20.90 12.99 -17.83
CA SER A 553 -20.00 14.11 -18.18
C SER A 553 -20.44 14.82 -19.47
N THR A 554 -20.42 16.17 -19.45
CA THR A 554 -20.60 17.10 -20.58
C THR A 554 -22.04 17.36 -21.08
N ALA A 555 -22.72 18.34 -20.46
CA ALA A 555 -23.65 19.26 -21.16
C ALA A 555 -23.84 20.58 -20.39
N ALA A 556 -23.96 21.69 -21.11
CA ALA A 556 -23.85 23.08 -20.64
C ALA A 556 -24.93 23.62 -19.68
N ASP A 557 -24.46 24.39 -18.68
CA ASP A 557 -24.87 25.77 -18.36
C ASP A 557 -26.15 26.36 -19.01
N THR A 558 -27.07 26.86 -18.17
CA THR A 558 -27.85 28.09 -18.45
C THR A 558 -28.33 28.76 -17.15
N ASP A 559 -28.12 30.07 -17.05
CA ASP A 559 -28.59 31.06 -16.05
C ASP A 559 -30.09 30.99 -15.67
N ALA A 560 -30.41 31.19 -14.38
CA ALA A 560 -31.49 32.09 -13.93
C ALA A 560 -31.49 32.36 -12.40
N SER A 561 -31.50 33.64 -12.02
CA SER A 561 -31.70 34.18 -10.66
C SER A 561 -33.02 33.76 -9.98
N GLY A 562 -33.01 33.54 -8.65
CA GLY A 562 -34.21 33.27 -7.84
C GLY A 562 -34.04 33.50 -6.32
N THR A 563 -34.21 34.74 -5.85
CA THR A 563 -34.18 35.11 -4.42
C THR A 563 -35.50 34.81 -3.69
N GLN A 564 -35.44 34.64 -2.35
CA GLN A 564 -36.44 34.99 -1.29
C GLN A 564 -36.71 33.79 -0.33
N THR A 565 -36.09 33.72 0.85
CA THR A 565 -36.36 34.47 2.11
C THR A 565 -37.73 34.17 2.75
N GLY A 566 -37.73 33.50 3.92
CA GLY A 566 -38.92 33.37 4.78
C GLY A 566 -38.70 32.47 6.01
N SER A 567 -38.89 33.00 7.22
CA SER A 567 -38.76 32.26 8.49
C SER A 567 -40.03 32.39 9.35
N ALA A 568 -40.51 31.25 9.86
CA ALA A 568 -41.35 31.05 11.07
C ALA A 568 -41.50 29.52 11.24
N ASP A 569 -41.34 28.82 12.37
CA ASP A 569 -41.46 29.10 13.82
C ASP A 569 -42.87 28.92 14.44
N ALA A 570 -42.87 28.40 15.67
CA ALA A 570 -43.93 28.33 16.69
C ALA A 570 -45.19 27.43 16.51
N GLY A 571 -45.09 26.17 16.98
CA GLY A 571 -46.14 25.45 17.74
C GLY A 571 -47.47 25.06 17.05
N SER A 572 -48.47 24.49 17.73
CA SER A 572 -48.49 23.68 18.97
C SER A 572 -49.82 22.92 19.11
N SER A 573 -49.79 21.74 19.77
CA SER A 573 -50.91 21.08 20.49
C SER A 573 -52.09 20.39 19.76
N ASP A 574 -52.52 19.31 20.43
CA ASP A 574 -53.88 18.74 20.62
C ASP A 574 -54.63 17.86 19.58
N VAL A 575 -54.56 16.55 19.87
CA VAL A 575 -55.68 15.63 20.23
C VAL A 575 -56.77 15.30 19.18
N THR A 576 -56.71 14.08 18.64
CA THR A 576 -57.72 12.99 18.79
C THR A 576 -57.24 11.74 18.01
N GLY A 577 -57.44 10.48 18.42
CA GLY A 577 -57.93 9.97 19.71
C GLY A 577 -58.73 8.65 19.60
N THR A 578 -58.08 7.48 19.59
CA THR A 578 -58.76 6.17 19.80
C THR A 578 -57.79 5.05 20.24
N ASP A 579 -57.72 4.79 21.56
CA ASP A 579 -58.19 3.56 22.25
C ASP A 579 -58.36 2.25 21.42
N THR A 580 -58.07 1.04 21.93
CA THR A 580 -57.71 0.61 23.31
C THR A 580 -57.10 -0.82 23.36
N ASN A 581 -56.47 -1.14 24.51
CA ASN A 581 -56.12 -2.49 25.03
C ASN A 581 -55.01 -3.29 24.29
N GLY A 582 -54.13 -4.04 24.96
CA GLY A 582 -53.98 -4.37 26.40
C GLY A 582 -53.99 -5.90 26.63
N ALA A 583 -53.24 -6.48 27.58
CA ALA A 583 -52.27 -5.91 28.52
C ALA A 583 -51.27 -6.98 29.06
N GLU A 584 -50.12 -6.51 29.56
CA GLU A 584 -49.36 -6.93 30.77
C GLU A 584 -49.25 -8.43 31.16
N THR A 585 -48.08 -8.95 31.52
CA THR A 585 -47.29 -8.66 32.75
C THR A 585 -45.87 -9.23 32.60
N GLY A 586 -44.84 -8.89 33.38
CA GLY A 586 -44.66 -7.93 34.48
C GLY A 586 -43.16 -7.83 34.85
N SER A 587 -42.73 -6.87 35.67
CA SER A 587 -41.31 -6.49 35.84
C SER A 587 -40.75 -6.68 37.26
N THR A 588 -39.46 -7.06 37.36
CA THR A 588 -38.54 -6.83 38.52
C THR A 588 -38.90 -7.53 39.86
N ASP A 589 -38.02 -7.72 40.88
CA ASP A 589 -36.71 -7.12 41.18
C ASP A 589 -35.82 -7.98 42.17
N THR A 590 -34.61 -7.49 42.48
CA THR A 590 -33.78 -7.69 43.72
C THR A 590 -32.83 -8.90 43.88
N ALA A 591 -31.57 -8.67 43.48
CA ALA A 591 -30.24 -9.00 44.08
C ALA A 591 -30.02 -9.99 45.26
N SER A 592 -28.92 -10.78 45.21
CA SER A 592 -27.69 -10.63 46.05
C SER A 592 -26.65 -11.80 45.92
N THR A 593 -25.36 -11.47 46.10
CA THR A 593 -24.11 -12.24 46.45
C THR A 593 -24.20 -13.76 46.80
N ASP A 594 -23.20 -14.63 46.56
CA ASP A 594 -21.75 -14.45 46.86
C ASP A 594 -20.76 -15.47 46.19
N THR A 595 -19.48 -15.08 46.08
CA THR A 595 -18.16 -15.77 45.95
C THR A 595 -17.97 -17.26 45.57
N ALA A 596 -17.21 -17.52 44.47
CA ALA A 596 -16.05 -18.44 44.30
C ALA A 596 -15.52 -18.34 42.84
N SER A 597 -14.22 -18.12 42.52
CA SER A 597 -13.05 -19.02 42.60
C SER A 597 -13.19 -20.33 41.77
N THR A 598 -12.27 -20.75 40.89
CA THR A 598 -10.85 -20.32 40.67
C THR A 598 -10.31 -20.76 39.29
N ASP A 599 -9.37 -19.96 38.75
CA ASP A 599 -8.10 -20.31 38.08
C ASP A 599 -7.88 -21.38 36.97
N THR A 600 -7.05 -20.96 36.00
CA THR A 600 -5.88 -21.66 35.42
C THR A 600 -6.05 -22.94 34.55
N ALA A 601 -6.07 -22.69 33.23
CA ALA A 601 -5.09 -23.11 32.20
C ALA A 601 -4.81 -24.59 31.78
N SER A 602 -4.54 -24.71 30.47
CA SER A 602 -3.54 -25.55 29.78
C SER A 602 -3.38 -27.03 30.11
N ALA A 603 -3.92 -27.88 29.22
CA ALA A 603 -3.09 -28.55 28.18
C ALA A 603 -4.00 -28.90 26.98
N GLY A 604 -3.55 -28.96 25.72
CA GLY A 604 -2.18 -28.89 25.21
C GLY A 604 -1.76 -30.25 24.63
N THR A 605 -1.69 -30.35 23.30
CA THR A 605 -1.12 -31.49 22.57
C THR A 605 -0.56 -31.00 21.24
N ASP A 606 0.62 -31.49 20.87
CA ASP A 606 1.38 -31.06 19.71
C ASP A 606 0.72 -31.39 18.37
N SER A 607 1.18 -30.71 17.32
CA SER A 607 1.30 -31.32 15.99
C SER A 607 2.62 -30.87 15.37
N ALA A 608 3.56 -31.81 15.28
CA ALA A 608 4.71 -31.67 14.40
C ALA A 608 4.31 -32.04 12.96
N ASP A 609 5.12 -31.57 11.99
CA ASP A 609 5.26 -32.05 10.61
C ASP A 609 4.04 -32.74 9.95
N THR A 610 3.41 -32.04 9.00
CA THR A 610 2.74 -32.71 7.88
C THR A 610 2.93 -31.88 6.61
N ALA A 611 3.86 -32.32 5.76
CA ALA A 611 4.01 -31.76 4.41
C ALA A 611 2.73 -31.96 3.56
N GLY A 612 2.37 -30.93 2.79
CA GLY A 612 1.47 -31.07 1.65
C GLY A 612 -0.03 -31.11 1.95
N THR A 613 -0.64 -29.93 2.14
CA THR A 613 -1.98 -29.66 1.59
C THR A 613 -1.82 -28.50 0.61
N GLY A 614 -2.31 -28.66 -0.62
CA GLY A 614 -1.94 -27.79 -1.73
C GLY A 614 -2.38 -26.34 -1.53
N ALA A 615 -1.43 -25.42 -1.39
CA ALA A 615 -1.69 -23.99 -1.51
C ALA A 615 -2.21 -23.69 -2.92
N ALA A 616 -3.36 -23.02 -3.00
CA ALA A 616 -3.91 -22.57 -4.28
C ALA A 616 -2.92 -21.61 -4.95
N PHE A 617 -2.68 -21.80 -6.25
CA PHE A 617 -1.84 -20.90 -7.01
C PHE A 617 -2.52 -19.54 -7.15
N ALA A 618 -1.78 -18.47 -6.88
CA ALA A 618 -2.28 -17.10 -7.03
C ALA A 618 -1.14 -16.17 -7.47
N ILE A 619 -1.51 -15.11 -8.19
CA ILE A 619 -0.65 -13.94 -8.44
C ILE A 619 -1.14 -12.85 -7.47
N SER A 620 -0.27 -12.35 -6.59
CA SER A 620 -0.61 -11.34 -5.59
C SER A 620 -0.21 -9.93 -6.02
N GLU A 621 0.90 -9.79 -6.75
CA GLU A 621 1.35 -8.53 -7.32
C GLU A 621 1.79 -8.72 -8.79
N PRO A 622 1.52 -7.76 -9.70
CA PRO A 622 0.67 -6.58 -9.49
C PRO A 622 -0.82 -6.94 -9.36
N ALA A 623 -1.63 -6.01 -8.85
CA ALA A 623 -3.08 -6.19 -8.80
C ALA A 623 -3.69 -6.30 -10.22
N ALA A 624 -4.84 -6.98 -10.33
CA ALA A 624 -5.53 -7.14 -11.61
C ALA A 624 -5.95 -5.79 -12.22
N ASN A 625 -5.64 -5.61 -13.50
CA ASN A 625 -5.82 -4.39 -14.28
C ASN A 625 -5.02 -3.17 -13.78
N ALA A 626 -3.99 -3.36 -12.94
CA ALA A 626 -3.15 -2.27 -12.46
C ALA A 626 -2.47 -1.51 -13.61
N THR A 627 -2.38 -0.18 -13.45
CA THR A 627 -1.54 0.66 -14.31
C THR A 627 -0.15 0.78 -13.71
N LEU A 628 0.86 0.29 -14.43
CA LEU A 628 2.25 0.25 -14.04
C LEU A 628 3.02 1.44 -14.66
N PRO A 629 4.10 1.92 -14.03
CA PRO A 629 5.06 2.79 -14.72
C PRO A 629 5.75 2.04 -15.87
N ALA A 630 6.43 2.78 -16.76
CA ALA A 630 7.39 2.17 -17.67
C ALA A 630 8.56 1.55 -16.88
N GLY A 631 9.18 0.50 -17.43
CA GLY A 631 10.40 -0.11 -16.89
C GLY A 631 10.22 -1.54 -16.36
N THR A 632 11.28 -2.05 -15.75
CA THR A 632 11.28 -3.37 -15.06
C THR A 632 10.40 -3.35 -13.82
N PHE A 633 9.69 -4.44 -13.54
CA PHE A 633 8.88 -4.58 -12.34
C PHE A 633 8.78 -6.06 -11.91
N THR A 634 8.41 -6.30 -10.66
CA THR A 634 8.38 -7.64 -10.06
C THR A 634 6.95 -8.19 -10.03
N LEU A 635 6.75 -9.42 -10.49
CA LEU A 635 5.57 -10.23 -10.16
C LEU A 635 5.80 -10.98 -8.84
N ARG A 636 4.73 -11.17 -8.08
CA ARG A 636 4.71 -12.00 -6.86
C ARG A 636 3.47 -12.88 -6.83
N GLY A 637 3.56 -13.97 -6.08
CA GLY A 637 2.40 -14.82 -5.80
C GLY A 637 2.70 -15.98 -4.86
N THR A 638 1.73 -16.89 -4.79
CA THR A 638 1.81 -18.13 -4.01
C THR A 638 1.52 -19.35 -4.89
N GLY A 639 1.91 -20.54 -4.42
CA GLY A 639 1.56 -21.81 -5.03
C GLY A 639 2.18 -22.98 -4.25
N ALA A 640 2.22 -24.18 -4.86
CA ALA A 640 2.77 -25.35 -4.17
C ALA A 640 4.30 -25.26 -4.05
N ALA A 641 4.82 -25.44 -2.84
CA ALA A 641 6.25 -25.40 -2.56
C ALA A 641 7.05 -26.38 -3.45
N GLY A 642 8.16 -25.92 -4.03
CA GLY A 642 8.99 -26.71 -4.94
C GLY A 642 8.38 -26.95 -6.34
N GLN A 643 7.20 -26.41 -6.65
CA GLN A 643 6.60 -26.52 -7.99
C GLN A 643 7.41 -25.69 -9.00
N ALA A 644 7.79 -26.30 -10.12
CA ALA A 644 8.33 -25.58 -11.27
C ALA A 644 7.17 -24.98 -12.10
N VAL A 645 7.28 -23.71 -12.48
CA VAL A 645 6.28 -23.00 -13.29
C VAL A 645 6.96 -22.14 -14.36
N GLU A 646 6.30 -21.88 -15.49
CA GLU A 646 6.77 -20.98 -16.56
C GLU A 646 5.85 -19.76 -16.67
N LEU A 647 6.45 -18.56 -16.66
CA LEU A 647 5.74 -17.29 -16.81
C LEU A 647 5.73 -16.85 -18.28
N PHE A 648 4.60 -16.33 -18.74
CA PHE A 648 4.39 -15.79 -20.08
C PHE A 648 3.86 -14.35 -20.04
N GLU A 649 4.23 -13.54 -21.03
CA GLU A 649 3.70 -12.21 -21.34
C GLU A 649 3.11 -12.26 -22.77
N ASP A 650 1.80 -12.09 -22.90
CA ASP A 650 1.06 -12.20 -24.18
C ASP A 650 1.40 -13.47 -24.99
N GLY A 651 1.65 -14.58 -24.29
CA GLY A 651 2.05 -15.86 -24.88
C GLY A 651 3.54 -15.97 -25.27
N THR A 652 4.37 -14.98 -24.96
CA THR A 652 5.84 -15.07 -25.03
C THR A 652 6.39 -15.52 -23.68
N SER A 653 7.19 -16.58 -23.63
CA SER A 653 7.81 -17.05 -22.37
C SER A 653 8.80 -16.01 -21.83
N LEU A 654 8.73 -15.72 -20.52
CA LEU A 654 9.74 -14.95 -19.79
C LEU A 654 10.75 -15.87 -19.09
N GLY A 655 10.33 -17.10 -18.76
CA GLY A 655 11.19 -18.17 -18.28
C GLY A 655 10.56 -19.04 -17.20
N THR A 656 11.25 -20.12 -16.85
CA THR A 656 10.87 -21.02 -15.75
C THR A 656 11.43 -20.54 -14.41
N LEU A 657 10.63 -20.60 -13.34
CA LEU A 657 11.03 -20.46 -11.94
C LEU A 657 10.57 -21.67 -11.11
N THR A 658 11.09 -21.80 -9.88
CA THR A 658 10.61 -22.77 -8.89
C THR A 658 10.07 -22.01 -7.69
N ILE A 659 8.87 -22.38 -7.22
CA ILE A 659 8.23 -21.80 -6.04
C ILE A 659 9.02 -22.21 -4.78
N GLY A 660 9.21 -21.28 -3.85
CA GLY A 660 9.99 -21.47 -2.62
C GLY A 660 9.39 -22.52 -1.68
N GLU A 661 10.17 -22.96 -0.68
CA GLU A 661 9.70 -23.92 0.34
C GLU A 661 8.61 -23.32 1.25
N ASP A 662 8.53 -21.98 1.32
CA ASP A 662 7.48 -21.17 1.94
C ASP A 662 6.19 -21.10 1.09
N GLY A 663 6.19 -21.63 -0.13
CA GLY A 663 5.08 -21.53 -1.07
C GLY A 663 4.98 -20.17 -1.77
N ALA A 664 5.92 -19.24 -1.55
CA ALA A 664 5.96 -17.95 -2.22
C ALA A 664 6.79 -18.01 -3.51
N TRP A 665 6.51 -17.11 -4.44
CA TRP A 665 7.35 -16.92 -5.63
C TRP A 665 7.41 -15.46 -6.06
N SER A 666 8.50 -15.11 -6.75
CA SER A 666 8.75 -13.77 -7.26
C SER A 666 9.53 -13.85 -8.57
N PHE A 667 9.25 -12.93 -9.51
CA PHE A 667 9.91 -12.88 -10.81
C PHE A 667 10.06 -11.43 -11.29
N ASP A 668 11.29 -11.02 -11.60
CA ASP A 668 11.55 -9.69 -12.17
C ASP A 668 11.31 -9.71 -13.68
N VAL A 669 10.20 -9.10 -14.10
CA VAL A 669 9.85 -8.93 -15.50
C VAL A 669 10.78 -7.87 -16.11
N PRO A 670 11.57 -8.20 -17.15
CA PRO A 670 12.39 -7.20 -17.83
C PRO A 670 11.49 -6.16 -18.49
N SER A 671 12.02 -4.97 -18.82
CA SER A 671 11.22 -3.79 -19.22
C SER A 671 10.36 -4.03 -20.48
N PRO A 672 9.02 -4.15 -20.35
CA PRO A 672 8.10 -4.53 -21.42
C PRO A 672 7.79 -3.35 -22.36
N ALA A 673 6.89 -3.56 -23.32
CA ALA A 673 6.37 -2.46 -24.12
C ALA A 673 5.43 -1.57 -23.27
N ALA A 674 5.09 -0.38 -23.78
CA ALA A 674 3.98 0.41 -23.26
C ALA A 674 2.68 -0.07 -23.93
N GLY A 675 1.67 -0.39 -23.12
CA GLY A 675 0.43 -1.01 -23.59
C GLY A 675 -0.23 -1.91 -22.54
N ALA A 676 -1.34 -2.53 -22.90
CA ALA A 676 -1.97 -3.57 -22.09
C ALA A 676 -1.30 -4.92 -22.36
N HIS A 677 -0.94 -5.63 -21.28
CA HIS A 677 -0.23 -6.90 -21.30
C HIS A 677 -0.93 -7.92 -20.39
N THR A 678 -0.95 -9.18 -20.81
CA THR A 678 -1.49 -10.31 -20.03
C THR A 678 -0.37 -11.23 -19.61
N TYR A 679 -0.18 -11.36 -18.30
CA TYR A 679 0.80 -12.25 -17.69
C TYR A 679 0.11 -13.53 -17.23
N THR A 680 0.61 -14.68 -17.67
CA THR A 680 0.01 -16.00 -17.40
C THR A 680 1.08 -16.96 -16.90
N VAL A 681 0.81 -17.69 -15.83
CA VAL A 681 1.73 -18.69 -15.27
C VAL A 681 1.22 -20.09 -15.56
N ARG A 682 2.10 -20.96 -16.06
CA ARG A 682 1.78 -22.37 -16.38
C ARG A 682 2.53 -23.35 -15.50
N GLY A 683 1.87 -24.46 -15.18
CA GLY A 683 2.51 -25.64 -14.61
C GLY A 683 3.33 -26.41 -15.64
N PRO A 684 4.12 -27.42 -15.21
CA PRO A 684 5.02 -28.16 -16.09
C PRO A 684 4.26 -29.02 -17.11
N ASP A 685 3.01 -29.37 -16.82
CA ASP A 685 2.09 -30.10 -17.71
C ASP A 685 1.38 -29.17 -18.73
N GLY A 686 1.69 -27.88 -18.74
CA GLY A 686 1.12 -26.88 -19.66
C GLY A 686 -0.21 -26.25 -19.21
N THR A 687 -0.75 -26.68 -18.07
CA THR A 687 -1.97 -26.09 -17.46
C THR A 687 -1.73 -24.65 -17.03
N ASP A 688 -2.60 -23.72 -17.45
CA ASP A 688 -2.64 -22.35 -16.91
C ASP A 688 -3.05 -22.40 -15.41
N LEU A 689 -2.18 -21.89 -14.53
CA LEU A 689 -2.39 -21.89 -13.07
C LEU A 689 -3.00 -20.58 -12.57
N GLY A 690 -2.72 -19.47 -13.27
CA GLY A 690 -3.21 -18.14 -12.94
C GLY A 690 -2.83 -17.12 -14.01
N SER A 691 -3.58 -16.03 -14.09
CA SER A 691 -3.33 -14.96 -15.05
C SER A 691 -3.70 -13.60 -14.48
N VAL A 692 -2.95 -12.56 -14.83
CA VAL A 692 -3.21 -11.17 -14.46
C VAL A 692 -3.01 -10.26 -15.66
N ALA A 693 -3.92 -9.31 -15.86
CA ALA A 693 -3.76 -8.23 -16.85
C ALA A 693 -3.18 -6.98 -16.17
N ALA A 694 -2.30 -6.26 -16.84
CA ALA A 694 -1.76 -4.98 -16.39
C ALA A 694 -1.51 -4.04 -17.57
N THR A 695 -1.58 -2.73 -17.36
CA THR A 695 -1.29 -1.72 -18.38
C THR A 695 0.00 -0.97 -18.06
N VAL A 696 1.01 -1.10 -18.90
CA VAL A 696 2.31 -0.42 -18.75
C VAL A 696 2.21 0.96 -19.39
N SER A 697 2.49 1.99 -18.60
CA SER A 697 2.50 3.38 -19.03
C SER A 697 3.63 3.64 -20.05
N ALA A 698 3.41 4.59 -20.96
CA ALA A 698 4.52 5.14 -21.75
C ALA A 698 5.53 5.86 -20.83
N PRO A 699 6.85 5.83 -21.14
CA PRO A 699 7.81 6.66 -20.43
C PRO A 699 7.51 8.15 -20.63
N ALA A 700 7.92 8.98 -19.66
CA ALA A 700 7.72 10.43 -19.74
C ALA A 700 8.45 11.02 -20.96
N ALA A 701 7.88 12.04 -21.59
CA ALA A 701 8.33 12.56 -22.88
C ALA A 701 9.78 13.09 -22.89
N ASP A 702 10.29 13.53 -21.73
CA ASP A 702 11.65 14.04 -21.56
C ASP A 702 12.64 12.99 -21.00
N ALA A 703 12.18 11.76 -20.73
CA ALA A 703 13.02 10.70 -20.17
C ALA A 703 13.96 10.11 -21.23
N SER A 704 15.22 9.82 -20.85
CA SER A 704 16.28 9.47 -21.81
C SER A 704 17.22 8.39 -21.28
N ALA A 705 17.50 7.40 -22.12
CA ALA A 705 18.47 6.34 -21.88
C ALA A 705 19.92 6.84 -21.75
N ALA A 706 20.23 8.05 -22.23
CA ALA A 706 21.59 8.59 -22.29
C ALA A 706 22.22 8.93 -20.92
N ALA A 707 21.45 8.83 -19.83
CA ALA A 707 21.88 9.11 -18.47
C ALA A 707 21.96 7.85 -17.58
N CYS A 708 21.85 6.65 -18.17
CA CYS A 708 21.73 5.41 -17.41
C CYS A 708 23.04 4.93 -16.79
N ASP A 709 22.99 4.72 -15.47
CA ASP A 709 24.11 4.44 -14.55
C ASP A 709 23.87 3.18 -13.68
N ARG A 710 22.89 2.33 -14.04
CA ARG A 710 22.52 1.16 -13.25
C ARG A 710 23.45 -0.03 -13.50
N ASP A 711 23.71 -0.81 -12.46
CA ASP A 711 24.38 -2.10 -12.58
C ASP A 711 23.65 -3.03 -13.57
N TYR A 712 24.44 -3.80 -14.32
CA TYR A 712 23.92 -4.72 -15.32
C TYR A 712 23.25 -5.93 -14.66
N THR A 713 22.00 -6.20 -15.05
CA THR A 713 21.27 -7.41 -14.63
C THR A 713 20.75 -8.21 -15.83
N LEU A 714 20.40 -9.48 -15.58
CA LEU A 714 19.90 -10.41 -16.59
C LEU A 714 18.81 -11.32 -15.98
N SER A 715 17.63 -11.36 -16.60
CA SER A 715 16.44 -12.10 -16.14
C SER A 715 16.44 -13.60 -16.48
N ILE A 716 17.59 -14.17 -16.87
CA ILE A 716 17.75 -15.57 -17.26
C ILE A 716 19.09 -16.15 -16.79
N THR A 717 19.08 -17.45 -16.48
CA THR A 717 20.20 -18.17 -15.84
C THR A 717 20.78 -19.26 -16.75
N ASP A 718 22.06 -19.59 -16.60
CA ASP A 718 22.70 -20.68 -17.34
C ASP A 718 22.03 -22.04 -17.04
N GLY A 719 21.79 -22.84 -18.09
CA GLY A 719 21.10 -24.12 -18.00
C GLY A 719 19.56 -24.06 -17.99
N GLN A 720 18.96 -22.86 -17.87
CA GLN A 720 17.50 -22.67 -17.83
C GLN A 720 16.81 -23.18 -19.12
N THR A 721 15.55 -23.61 -18.97
CA THR A 721 14.69 -24.04 -20.08
C THR A 721 13.64 -22.97 -20.36
N VAL A 722 13.35 -22.70 -21.64
CA VAL A 722 12.39 -21.68 -22.09
C VAL A 722 11.70 -22.12 -23.38
N ASN A 723 10.39 -21.88 -23.55
CA ASN A 723 9.69 -22.20 -24.79
C ASN A 723 9.73 -21.04 -25.82
N GLU A 724 9.79 -21.32 -27.12
CA GLU A 724 9.85 -20.25 -28.15
C GLU A 724 8.45 -19.83 -28.64
N PRO A 725 8.13 -18.52 -28.73
CA PRO A 725 9.00 -17.36 -28.52
C PRO A 725 9.23 -17.07 -27.03
N PHE A 726 10.46 -16.67 -26.68
CA PHE A 726 10.78 -16.18 -25.34
C PHE A 726 11.36 -14.76 -25.36
N ARG A 727 11.43 -14.13 -24.19
CA ARG A 727 11.87 -12.76 -23.97
C ARG A 727 12.67 -12.70 -22.67
N PHE A 728 13.81 -12.01 -22.70
CA PHE A 728 14.64 -11.76 -21.52
C PHE A 728 15.21 -10.34 -21.55
N GLY A 729 15.80 -9.88 -20.46
CA GLY A 729 16.39 -8.55 -20.38
C GLY A 729 16.91 -8.24 -18.98
N GLY A 730 16.85 -6.98 -18.57
CA GLY A 730 17.24 -6.54 -17.24
C GLY A 730 17.31 -5.02 -17.15
N VAL A 731 18.14 -4.49 -16.26
CA VAL A 731 18.57 -3.09 -16.23
C VAL A 731 20.06 -2.96 -16.61
N GLY A 732 20.54 -1.73 -16.81
CA GLY A 732 21.92 -1.47 -17.16
C GLY A 732 22.33 0.00 -17.27
N GLN A 733 23.51 0.21 -17.85
CA GLN A 733 24.16 1.51 -18.00
C GLN A 733 24.77 1.71 -19.40
N GLY A 734 25.00 2.98 -19.77
CA GLY A 734 25.50 3.36 -21.09
C GLY A 734 24.43 3.27 -22.19
N GLU A 735 24.84 3.06 -23.44
CA GLU A 735 23.93 3.13 -24.60
C GLU A 735 23.06 1.87 -24.79
N GLY A 736 23.43 0.73 -24.20
CA GLY A 736 22.74 -0.56 -24.34
C GLY A 736 23.68 -1.75 -24.44
N TYR A 737 23.19 -2.84 -25.02
CA TYR A 737 23.90 -4.12 -25.12
C TYR A 737 23.79 -4.76 -26.52
N SER A 738 24.89 -5.36 -26.97
CA SER A 738 24.91 -6.25 -28.14
C SER A 738 24.63 -7.68 -27.67
N VAL A 739 23.52 -8.28 -28.13
CA VAL A 739 23.16 -9.67 -27.86
C VAL A 739 23.58 -10.53 -29.06
N THR A 740 24.52 -11.46 -28.84
CA THR A 740 24.99 -12.42 -29.85
C THR A 740 24.46 -13.82 -29.56
N VAL A 741 23.75 -14.40 -30.52
CA VAL A 741 23.10 -15.71 -30.43
C VAL A 741 23.94 -16.77 -31.16
N LYS A 742 24.25 -17.89 -30.52
CA LYS A 742 25.09 -18.98 -31.04
C LYS A 742 24.45 -20.36 -30.86
N ARG A 743 24.72 -21.28 -31.77
CA ARG A 743 24.38 -22.71 -31.67
C ARG A 743 25.66 -23.52 -31.82
N GLY A 744 26.26 -23.91 -30.69
CA GLY A 744 27.64 -24.36 -30.64
C GLY A 744 28.60 -23.26 -31.13
N ALA A 745 29.63 -23.62 -31.89
CA ALA A 745 30.61 -22.67 -32.43
C ALA A 745 30.09 -21.76 -33.57
N ARG A 746 28.80 -21.83 -33.95
CA ARG A 746 28.22 -21.01 -35.03
C ARG A 746 27.36 -19.89 -34.46
N THR A 747 27.69 -18.64 -34.77
CA THR A 747 26.79 -17.50 -34.57
C THR A 747 25.58 -17.61 -35.51
N ILE A 748 24.38 -17.50 -34.95
CA ILE A 748 23.11 -17.37 -35.67
C ILE A 748 22.90 -15.91 -36.09
N GLY A 749 23.20 -14.97 -35.18
CA GLY A 749 23.17 -13.54 -35.44
C GLY A 749 23.60 -12.74 -34.23
N THR A 750 23.81 -11.43 -34.43
CA THR A 750 24.03 -10.44 -33.38
C THR A 750 23.02 -9.31 -33.59
N LYS A 751 22.47 -8.76 -32.51
CA LYS A 751 21.57 -7.62 -32.56
C LYS A 751 21.84 -6.69 -31.38
N ASP A 752 21.88 -5.40 -31.69
CA ASP A 752 21.99 -4.34 -30.71
C ASP A 752 20.63 -4.05 -30.07
N VAL A 753 20.64 -3.84 -28.75
CA VAL A 753 19.48 -3.54 -27.91
C VAL A 753 19.84 -2.28 -27.12
N PRO A 754 19.29 -1.10 -27.48
CA PRO A 754 19.50 0.10 -26.68
C PRO A 754 18.82 -0.04 -25.32
N LEU A 755 19.28 0.71 -24.32
CA LEU A 755 18.48 0.90 -23.11
C LEU A 755 17.23 1.73 -23.42
N ASP A 756 16.17 1.53 -22.65
CA ASP A 756 15.02 2.42 -22.60
C ASP A 756 15.25 3.60 -21.63
N ALA A 757 14.28 4.51 -21.60
CA ALA A 757 14.32 5.73 -20.78
C ALA A 757 14.21 5.49 -19.25
N THR A 758 14.10 4.24 -18.81
CA THR A 758 14.12 3.80 -17.40
C THR A 758 15.34 2.93 -17.09
N CYS A 759 16.30 2.85 -18.03
CA CYS A 759 17.51 2.02 -17.97
C CYS A 759 17.23 0.52 -18.01
N GLY A 760 16.02 0.13 -18.38
CA GLY A 760 15.68 -1.24 -18.74
C GLY A 760 16.20 -1.60 -20.13
N TRP A 761 16.27 -2.89 -20.42
CA TRP A 761 16.44 -3.43 -21.77
C TRP A 761 15.69 -4.76 -21.89
N SER A 762 15.23 -5.11 -23.09
CA SER A 762 14.67 -6.43 -23.36
C SER A 762 14.86 -6.91 -24.79
N TYR A 763 14.95 -8.23 -24.95
CA TYR A 763 15.26 -8.93 -26.18
C TYR A 763 14.31 -10.13 -26.36
N GLN A 764 13.47 -10.11 -27.39
CA GLN A 764 12.65 -11.26 -27.79
C GLN A 764 13.44 -12.17 -28.73
N SER A 765 13.42 -13.48 -28.47
CA SER A 765 14.21 -14.51 -29.14
C SER A 765 13.33 -15.62 -29.74
N ARG A 766 13.69 -16.07 -30.94
CA ARG A 766 13.04 -17.15 -31.70
C ARG A 766 14.08 -17.97 -32.48
N PRO A 767 14.96 -18.73 -31.79
CA PRO A 767 16.16 -19.30 -32.40
C PRO A 767 15.94 -20.66 -33.10
N GLY A 768 14.79 -21.28 -32.92
CA GLY A 768 14.56 -22.71 -33.14
C GLY A 768 14.99 -23.54 -31.92
N ALA A 769 14.12 -24.43 -31.47
CA ALA A 769 14.34 -25.38 -30.38
C ALA A 769 15.72 -26.07 -30.38
N GLY A 770 16.22 -26.39 -29.19
CA GLY A 770 17.54 -26.98 -28.92
C GLY A 770 18.42 -26.12 -28.00
N ARG A 771 19.68 -26.51 -27.81
CA ARG A 771 20.64 -25.73 -27.00
C ARG A 771 21.18 -24.52 -27.76
N ILE A 772 21.06 -23.34 -27.15
CA ILE A 772 21.45 -22.04 -27.72
C ILE A 772 22.25 -21.26 -26.67
N THR A 773 23.37 -20.67 -27.08
CA THR A 773 24.23 -19.84 -26.22
C THR A 773 24.03 -18.36 -26.57
N TYR A 774 23.85 -17.51 -25.56
CA TYR A 774 23.71 -16.06 -25.67
C TYR A 774 24.91 -15.37 -25.03
N GLU A 775 25.63 -14.55 -25.79
CA GLU A 775 26.68 -13.66 -25.29
C GLU A 775 26.15 -12.22 -25.27
N VAL A 776 26.14 -11.58 -24.11
CA VAL A 776 25.75 -10.18 -23.93
C VAL A 776 27.01 -9.34 -23.74
N ARG A 777 27.19 -8.28 -24.52
CA ARG A 777 28.34 -7.36 -24.48
C ARG A 777 27.85 -5.90 -24.37
N PRO A 778 28.64 -4.96 -23.84
CA PRO A 778 28.33 -3.53 -23.93
C PRO A 778 28.13 -3.12 -25.39
N LEU A 779 27.18 -2.22 -25.66
CA LEU A 779 27.07 -1.61 -26.97
C LEU A 779 28.31 -0.71 -27.25
N GLY A 780 28.70 -0.60 -28.52
CA GLY A 780 29.87 0.19 -28.94
C GLY A 780 31.23 -0.52 -28.88
N ASP A 781 31.43 -1.50 -27.98
CA ASP A 781 32.69 -2.28 -27.92
C ASP A 781 32.48 -3.77 -28.26
N ALA A 782 32.67 -4.10 -29.54
CA ALA A 782 32.62 -5.48 -30.02
C ALA A 782 33.86 -6.33 -29.64
N ALA A 783 34.94 -5.72 -29.12
CA ALA A 783 36.13 -6.39 -28.65
C ALA A 783 36.08 -6.72 -27.15
N ALA A 784 35.28 -5.98 -26.36
CA ALA A 784 35.02 -6.25 -24.95
C ALA A 784 34.58 -7.71 -24.71
N ALA A 785 34.98 -8.26 -23.56
CA ALA A 785 34.52 -9.56 -23.11
C ALA A 785 32.99 -9.56 -22.87
N PRO A 786 32.29 -10.69 -23.06
CA PRO A 786 30.89 -10.80 -22.65
C PRO A 786 30.72 -10.50 -21.16
N LEU A 787 29.75 -9.64 -20.83
CA LEU A 787 29.27 -9.42 -19.46
C LEU A 787 28.57 -10.69 -18.92
N SER A 788 27.87 -11.40 -19.81
CA SER A 788 27.25 -12.69 -19.55
C SER A 788 27.37 -13.62 -20.75
N THR A 789 27.50 -14.92 -20.47
CA THR A 789 27.37 -16.00 -21.44
C THR A 789 26.42 -17.05 -20.86
N VAL A 790 25.27 -17.26 -21.50
CA VAL A 790 24.16 -18.09 -20.97
C VAL A 790 23.75 -19.15 -21.98
N ASN A 791 23.72 -20.42 -21.55
CA ASN A 791 23.34 -21.57 -22.35
C ASN A 791 21.93 -22.02 -22.00
N LEU A 792 20.96 -21.72 -22.86
CA LEU A 792 19.56 -22.07 -22.69
C LEU A 792 19.21 -23.36 -23.43
N THR A 793 18.27 -24.13 -22.87
CA THR A 793 17.56 -25.20 -23.58
C THR A 793 16.23 -24.66 -24.08
N VAL A 794 16.10 -24.47 -25.39
CA VAL A 794 14.89 -23.89 -25.99
C VAL A 794 13.93 -25.01 -26.39
N GLY A 795 12.69 -24.94 -25.88
CA GLY A 795 11.56 -25.81 -26.21
C GLY A 795 10.74 -25.30 -27.40
N ARG A 796 9.43 -25.48 -27.38
CA ARG A 796 8.48 -25.22 -28.49
C ARG A 796 7.09 -24.83 -28.00
#